data_AF-A0A932D5M6-F1
#
_entry.id   AF-A0A932D5M6-F1
#
_cell.length_a   1.000
_cell.length_b   1.000
_cell.length_c   1.000
_cell.angle_alpha   90.00
_cell.angle_beta   90.00
_cell.angle_gamma   90.00
#
_symmetry.space_group_name_H-M   'P 1'
#
loop_
_entity.id
_entity.type
_entity.pdbx_description
1 polymer ?
#
loop_
_entity_poly.entity_id
_entity_poly.type
_entity_poly.pdbx_seq_one_letter_code
_entity_poly.pdbx_strand_id
1 'polypeptide(L)'
;MLSSFCRSFSTGLVARRALATRAMAVAVSGFVWSTQAQELIYQEGFNTDGEAANPQRYTTRGRDVWELSRIFGDPPLATASAQRGPIYFAHSFEVSFVGIPNIPARRMMFTWRGSNDTANTTEDFLKLWDSAVAWLLNGKANATVMVYPTTASIGGLADRLAATGHTVLDDDPAKTDAQLESDGDLFIHAGSTDPSRYALLKKPVIVNVSPDWDDMIVGSIGSDATFAPGQVNIAAPGHPAAGGKTGSFDAFTGDHAFALAGRFLPQGSTTLATVNRTIPPQVARLTDVDDMIAGTKQHEKTEGTLATLDINDASAGNWFDDNAVPGGYTGNWGLRVQGKLAASAAGTYRFAMGTDDGARFQIDLDKNGFTAADNVIEDLGPHGHTIVYQNVTFAAAGTYDFEVRAYNSGGGGSFELSVGVVPAAEVLDDALDSGYWELLGTPGGVSPVQLSAPATATGYIATGASTETKEPLVVLLNGPNDTPPGGFYGGGPFINVEGAGFFGGAGMNKFPYQDETPPRMLTLRPVNVAGKQDVKLTVAVAAAQIDFENDANDYLDIKIYPNGANSTPITLAHFNGVESGVQPWMADDLDNNQRRLTREFADFTYNVPATATDLIVEFVAGSSWWNEILAFDNVRITAGSKAIEAKFKTPRLQGDKVTLEWTGSGLLQRSTNLKDWTDVTGATSGREVTVVPGDHVFYRIKQ
;
A
#
# COMPACT_ATOMS: atom_id res chain seq x y z
N MET A 1 52.28 -20.26 -30.76
CA MET A 1 52.95 -19.08 -31.33
C MET A 1 53.02 -18.03 -30.22
N LEU A 2 54.11 -18.09 -29.45
CA LEU A 2 55.19 -17.08 -29.37
C LEU A 2 54.77 -15.89 -28.47
N SER A 3 55.08 -15.88 -27.16
CA SER A 3 56.39 -15.66 -26.48
C SER A 3 56.96 -14.27 -26.76
N SER A 4 57.41 -13.44 -25.81
CA SER A 4 58.45 -13.63 -24.77
C SER A 4 58.43 -12.40 -23.85
N PHE A 5 58.73 -12.37 -22.54
CA PHE A 5 59.71 -13.00 -21.66
C PHE A 5 61.21 -12.70 -21.94
N CYS A 6 61.82 -11.90 -21.06
CA CYS A 6 63.22 -11.97 -20.59
C CYS A 6 63.25 -11.38 -19.16
N ARG A 7 63.52 -12.12 -18.07
CA ARG A 7 64.81 -12.69 -17.56
C ARG A 7 65.91 -11.62 -17.46
N SER A 8 66.79 -11.54 -16.47
CA SER A 8 67.10 -12.18 -15.17
C SER A 8 68.47 -11.57 -14.79
N PHE A 9 68.75 -11.23 -13.52
CA PHE A 9 69.98 -11.63 -12.79
C PHE A 9 70.04 -10.99 -11.40
N SER A 10 70.43 -11.83 -10.44
CA SER A 10 70.63 -11.60 -9.00
C SER A 10 71.92 -10.86 -8.67
N THR A 11 71.94 -10.10 -7.56
CA THR A 11 72.94 -10.21 -6.47
C THR A 11 72.59 -9.30 -5.28
N GLY A 12 72.66 -9.86 -4.06
CA GLY A 12 73.26 -9.16 -2.90
C GLY A 12 72.39 -8.28 -2.00
N LEU A 13 71.88 -8.89 -0.92
CA LEU A 13 71.96 -8.44 0.49
C LEU A 13 71.98 -6.92 0.81
N VAL A 14 70.98 -6.43 1.58
CA VAL A 14 71.12 -5.87 2.95
C VAL A 14 69.87 -5.07 3.37
N ALA A 15 69.33 -5.45 4.54
CA ALA A 15 68.56 -4.69 5.52
C ALA A 15 67.11 -4.21 5.25
N ARG A 16 66.19 -4.94 5.89
CA ARG A 16 65.17 -4.47 6.86
C ARG A 16 64.33 -3.22 6.51
N ARG A 17 63.02 -3.43 6.30
CA ARG A 17 61.97 -3.12 7.30
C ARG A 17 60.61 -3.64 6.82
N ALA A 18 59.99 -4.47 7.64
CA ALA A 18 58.63 -4.95 7.48
C ALA A 18 57.65 -3.78 7.64
N LEU A 19 56.83 -3.50 6.61
CA LEU A 19 55.60 -2.72 6.79
C LEU A 19 54.54 -3.67 7.35
N ALA A 20 54.32 -3.60 8.66
CA ALA A 20 53.14 -4.16 9.28
C ALA A 20 51.97 -3.22 9.02
N THR A 21 51.05 -3.64 8.14
CA THR A 21 49.71 -3.04 8.01
C THR A 21 48.99 -3.20 9.34
N ARG A 22 48.86 -2.13 10.13
CA ARG A 22 48.09 -2.11 11.38
C ARG A 22 46.87 -1.21 11.18
N ALA A 23 45.69 -1.81 11.24
CA ALA A 23 44.41 -1.14 11.14
C ALA A 23 44.21 -0.16 12.31
N MET A 24 43.75 1.06 12.01
CA MET A 24 43.40 2.09 12.97
C MET A 24 41.88 2.30 12.92
N ALA A 25 41.20 2.09 14.04
CA ALA A 25 39.76 2.33 14.17
C ALA A 25 39.53 3.73 14.74
N VAL A 26 38.80 4.57 14.02
CA VAL A 26 38.34 5.88 14.49
C VAL A 26 36.85 5.76 14.80
N ALA A 27 36.48 5.90 16.07
CA ALA A 27 35.09 6.03 16.49
C ALA A 27 34.80 7.51 16.80
N VAL A 28 33.80 8.07 16.12
CA VAL A 28 33.33 9.45 16.33
C VAL A 28 31.98 9.39 17.03
N SER A 29 31.89 9.93 18.23
CA SER A 29 30.62 10.18 18.92
C SER A 29 30.59 11.63 19.40
N GLY A 30 29.58 12.38 18.95
CA GLY A 30 29.37 13.79 19.30
C GLY A 30 28.28 13.94 20.35
N PHE A 31 28.51 14.80 21.34
CA PHE A 31 27.46 15.34 22.22
C PHE A 31 27.53 16.86 22.15
N VAL A 32 26.38 17.51 21.98
CA VAL A 32 26.22 18.93 21.65
C VAL A 32 25.51 19.68 22.79
N TRP A 33 25.96 20.90 23.09
CA TRP A 33 25.22 21.91 23.87
C TRP A 33 25.30 23.23 23.07
N SER A 34 24.18 23.89 22.75
CA SER A 34 24.12 25.01 21.78
C SER A 34 23.67 26.35 22.37
N THR A 35 23.97 27.46 21.66
CA THR A 35 23.35 28.78 21.83
C THR A 35 22.33 29.05 20.71
N GLN A 36 21.19 29.62 21.10
CA GLN A 36 19.87 29.62 20.45
C GLN A 36 19.43 28.23 19.98
N ALA A 37 19.10 27.39 20.97
CA ALA A 37 18.34 26.19 20.75
C ALA A 37 17.03 26.52 20.02
N GLN A 38 16.67 25.68 19.04
CA GLN A 38 15.30 25.57 18.56
C GLN A 38 14.39 25.53 19.79
N GLU A 39 13.49 26.50 19.91
CA GLU A 39 12.60 26.62 21.06
C GLU A 39 11.52 25.55 20.91
N LEU A 40 11.42 24.64 21.88
CA LEU A 40 10.27 23.76 22.01
C LEU A 40 9.12 24.56 22.63
N ILE A 41 8.08 24.82 21.84
CA ILE A 41 6.90 25.57 22.26
C ILE A 41 5.89 24.62 22.92
N TYR A 42 5.70 23.44 22.34
CA TYR A 42 4.73 22.46 22.79
C TYR A 42 5.20 21.04 22.46
N GLN A 43 4.86 20.09 23.33
CA GLN A 43 5.05 18.66 23.08
C GLN A 43 3.86 17.87 23.65
N GLU A 44 3.27 16.98 22.85
CA GLU A 44 2.35 15.93 23.30
C GLU A 44 2.92 14.57 22.91
N GLY A 45 3.17 13.72 23.91
CA GLY A 45 3.68 12.37 23.69
C GLY A 45 2.74 11.27 24.14
N PHE A 46 1.44 11.56 24.35
CA PHE A 46 0.37 10.60 24.64
C PHE A 46 0.64 9.58 25.76
N ASN A 47 1.58 9.89 26.65
CA ASN A 47 2.00 9.06 27.78
C ASN A 47 0.91 8.88 28.85
N THR A 48 -0.08 9.78 28.84
CA THR A 48 -1.25 9.76 29.71
C THR A 48 -2.43 10.32 28.92
N ASP A 49 -3.65 10.01 29.35
CA ASP A 49 -4.84 10.62 28.76
C ASP A 49 -4.87 12.14 28.99
N GLY A 50 -4.65 12.90 27.93
CA GLY A 50 -4.71 14.35 27.88
C GLY A 50 -6.13 14.92 27.86
N GLU A 51 -7.17 14.12 27.59
CA GLU A 51 -8.57 14.56 27.78
C GLU A 51 -8.92 14.69 29.26
N ALA A 52 -8.39 13.79 30.09
CA ALA A 52 -8.57 13.80 31.54
C ALA A 52 -7.65 14.80 32.27
N ALA A 53 -6.70 15.42 31.56
CA ALA A 53 -5.76 16.37 32.15
C ALA A 53 -6.44 17.71 32.50
N ASN A 54 -5.87 18.42 33.48
CA ASN A 54 -6.27 19.79 33.80
C ASN A 54 -5.04 20.72 33.79
N PRO A 55 -4.90 21.63 32.81
CA PRO A 55 -5.82 21.84 31.69
C PRO A 55 -5.82 20.67 30.70
N GLN A 56 -6.96 20.49 30.01
CA GLN A 56 -7.11 19.50 28.95
C GLN A 56 -6.08 19.77 27.83
N ARG A 57 -5.44 18.72 27.32
CA ARG A 57 -4.37 18.83 26.31
C ARG A 57 -4.87 18.62 24.88
N TYR A 58 -5.91 17.80 24.70
CA TYR A 58 -6.58 17.57 23.43
C TYR A 58 -8.02 17.08 23.66
N THR A 59 -8.80 17.04 22.60
CA THR A 59 -10.15 16.46 22.52
C THR A 59 -10.22 15.43 21.40
N THR A 60 -11.09 14.44 21.52
CA THR A 60 -11.30 13.40 20.52
C THR A 60 -12.76 13.36 20.07
N ARG A 61 -12.97 12.97 18.81
CA ARG A 61 -14.29 12.67 18.24
C ARG A 61 -14.26 11.26 17.68
N GLY A 62 -15.17 10.41 18.14
CA GLY A 62 -15.22 9.00 17.76
C GLY A 62 -14.18 8.13 18.46
N ARG A 63 -13.74 8.49 19.67
CA ARG A 63 -12.92 7.62 20.51
C ARG A 63 -13.76 6.48 21.08
N ASP A 64 -13.37 5.25 20.79
CA ASP A 64 -13.94 4.04 21.40
C ASP A 64 -12.92 2.89 21.31
N VAL A 65 -13.11 1.85 22.13
CA VAL A 65 -12.32 0.61 22.12
C VAL A 65 -13.26 -0.59 22.14
N TRP A 66 -13.15 -1.43 21.13
CA TRP A 66 -13.93 -2.64 20.96
C TRP A 66 -13.00 -3.84 20.96
N GLU A 67 -12.92 -4.48 22.11
CA GLU A 67 -12.30 -5.80 22.26
C GLU A 67 -13.20 -6.89 21.69
N LEU A 68 -12.62 -8.05 21.38
CA LEU A 68 -13.35 -9.18 20.79
C LEU A 68 -14.62 -9.56 21.55
N SER A 69 -14.60 -9.51 22.88
CA SER A 69 -15.78 -9.83 23.69
C SER A 69 -16.96 -8.89 23.42
N ARG A 70 -16.68 -7.62 23.10
CA ARG A 70 -17.70 -6.62 22.77
C ARG A 70 -18.17 -6.76 21.32
N ILE A 71 -17.23 -6.98 20.39
CA ILE A 71 -17.52 -7.23 18.96
C ILE A 71 -18.50 -8.40 18.81
N PHE A 72 -18.27 -9.51 19.50
CA PHE A 72 -19.16 -10.68 19.45
C PHE A 72 -20.40 -10.59 20.34
N GLY A 73 -20.42 -9.68 21.33
CA GLY A 73 -21.44 -9.64 22.39
C GLY A 73 -22.57 -8.64 22.17
N ASP A 74 -22.30 -7.49 21.55
CA ASP A 74 -23.23 -6.37 21.48
C ASP A 74 -23.78 -6.16 20.06
N PRO A 75 -25.10 -6.14 19.83
CA PRO A 75 -25.69 -5.59 18.59
C PRO A 75 -25.64 -4.06 18.61
N PRO A 76 -25.33 -3.36 17.49
CA PRO A 76 -25.18 -3.85 16.11
C PRO A 76 -23.81 -4.46 15.75
N LEU A 77 -22.88 -4.56 16.70
CA LEU A 77 -21.46 -4.87 16.49
C LEU A 77 -21.21 -6.33 16.11
N ALA A 78 -22.13 -7.22 16.49
CA ALA A 78 -22.11 -8.62 16.06
C ALA A 78 -22.12 -8.78 14.52
N THR A 79 -22.51 -7.74 13.77
CA THR A 79 -22.40 -7.73 12.29
C THR A 79 -20.96 -7.54 11.78
N ALA A 80 -20.06 -7.08 12.65
CA ALA A 80 -18.62 -7.00 12.40
C ALA A 80 -17.88 -8.23 12.93
N SER A 81 -18.53 -9.40 13.04
CA SER A 81 -17.92 -10.65 13.54
C SER A 81 -16.70 -11.13 12.74
N ALA A 82 -16.55 -10.64 11.50
CA ALA A 82 -15.34 -10.81 10.70
C ALA A 82 -14.10 -10.10 11.28
N GLN A 83 -14.26 -9.18 12.23
CA GLN A 83 -13.14 -8.45 12.84
C GLN A 83 -12.56 -9.28 13.97
N ARG A 84 -11.47 -10.00 13.70
CA ARG A 84 -10.82 -10.86 14.70
C ARG A 84 -9.81 -10.14 15.59
N GLY A 85 -9.42 -8.90 15.28
CA GLY A 85 -8.64 -8.05 16.17
C GLY A 85 -9.46 -6.97 16.87
N PRO A 86 -8.84 -6.24 17.83
CA PRO A 86 -9.46 -5.06 18.42
C PRO A 86 -9.74 -3.98 17.38
N ILE A 87 -10.88 -3.32 17.50
CA ILE A 87 -11.26 -2.15 16.71
C ILE A 87 -11.24 -0.94 17.64
N TYR A 88 -10.56 0.14 17.28
CA TYR A 88 -10.39 1.26 18.20
C TYR A 88 -9.98 2.56 17.53
N PHE A 89 -10.15 3.65 18.27
CA PHE A 89 -9.43 4.91 18.07
C PHE A 89 -9.13 5.49 19.46
N ALA A 90 -7.96 5.17 20.01
CA ALA A 90 -7.66 5.34 21.43
C ALA A 90 -6.15 5.29 21.72
N HIS A 91 -5.78 5.40 22.99
CA HIS A 91 -4.40 5.15 23.42
C HIS A 91 -4.03 3.67 23.34
N SER A 92 -2.75 3.41 23.08
CA SER A 92 -2.18 2.07 23.01
C SER A 92 -2.34 1.26 24.30
N PHE A 93 -2.45 1.89 25.47
CA PHE A 93 -2.63 1.21 26.77
C PHE A 93 -4.09 0.94 27.15
N GLU A 94 -5.06 1.41 26.34
CA GLU A 94 -6.48 1.12 26.51
C GLU A 94 -6.92 -0.11 25.71
N VAL A 95 -6.04 -0.61 24.83
CA VAL A 95 -6.28 -1.72 23.92
C VAL A 95 -5.44 -2.92 24.36
N SER A 96 -6.02 -4.11 24.31
CA SER A 96 -5.36 -5.36 24.72
C SER A 96 -4.08 -5.65 23.91
N PHE A 97 -4.05 -5.22 22.65
CA PHE A 97 -2.90 -5.34 21.76
C PHE A 97 -2.98 -4.35 20.60
N VAL A 98 -1.85 -3.72 20.26
CA VAL A 98 -1.71 -2.85 19.09
C VAL A 98 -0.62 -3.38 18.16
N GLY A 99 -1.03 -3.81 16.98
CA GLY A 99 -0.18 -4.37 15.93
C GLY A 99 -0.89 -5.52 15.21
N ILE A 100 -0.15 -6.24 14.37
CA ILE A 100 -0.60 -7.54 13.83
C ILE A 100 -0.02 -8.63 14.73
N PRO A 101 -0.85 -9.46 15.39
CA PRO A 101 -0.33 -10.44 16.35
C PRO A 101 0.68 -11.37 15.69
N ASN A 102 1.76 -11.69 16.41
CA ASN A 102 2.66 -12.74 15.97
C ASN A 102 1.92 -14.07 16.07
N ILE A 103 1.45 -14.58 14.93
CA ILE A 103 0.78 -15.88 14.89
C ILE A 103 1.84 -16.98 15.11
N PRO A 104 1.65 -17.88 16.09
CA PRO A 104 2.70 -18.81 16.50
C PRO A 104 2.83 -20.09 15.66
N ALA A 105 2.19 -20.19 14.50
CA ALA A 105 2.15 -21.41 13.69
C ALA A 105 2.38 -21.15 12.19
N ARG A 106 2.77 -22.21 11.48
CA ARG A 106 2.98 -22.21 10.02
C ARG A 106 1.68 -21.91 9.28
N ARG A 107 1.73 -21.18 8.16
CA ARG A 107 0.58 -20.96 7.27
C ARG A 107 0.88 -21.34 5.85
N MET A 108 -0.18 -21.61 5.10
CA MET A 108 -0.11 -21.88 3.67
C MET A 108 -1.20 -21.12 2.93
N MET A 109 -0.80 -20.35 1.93
CA MET A 109 -1.70 -19.94 0.84
C MET A 109 -1.68 -21.07 -0.20
N PHE A 110 -2.85 -21.63 -0.48
CA PHE A 110 -3.01 -22.66 -1.48
C PHE A 110 -4.01 -22.19 -2.51
N THR A 111 -3.56 -22.01 -3.75
CA THR A 111 -4.35 -21.33 -4.77
C THR A 111 -5.34 -22.25 -5.49
N TRP A 112 -5.40 -23.54 -5.15
CA TRP A 112 -6.30 -24.50 -5.79
C TRP A 112 -7.72 -24.40 -5.25
N ARG A 113 -8.74 -24.09 -6.06
CA ARG A 113 -10.12 -23.96 -5.55
C ARG A 113 -10.78 -25.30 -5.24
N GLY A 114 -11.64 -25.33 -4.21
CA GLY A 114 -12.43 -26.51 -3.82
C GLY A 114 -13.44 -26.99 -4.85
N SER A 115 -13.77 -26.17 -5.85
CA SER A 115 -14.60 -26.57 -7.00
C SER A 115 -13.88 -27.52 -7.96
N ASN A 116 -12.56 -27.67 -7.83
CA ASN A 116 -11.79 -28.59 -8.66
C ASN A 116 -11.99 -30.04 -8.19
N ASP A 117 -12.04 -30.96 -9.15
CA ASP A 117 -12.08 -32.39 -8.87
C ASP A 117 -10.66 -32.96 -8.78
N THR A 118 -10.36 -33.64 -7.67
CA THR A 118 -9.10 -34.37 -7.49
C THR A 118 -8.91 -35.51 -8.51
N ALA A 119 -9.99 -36.03 -9.11
CA ALA A 119 -9.92 -37.02 -10.19
C ALA A 119 -9.23 -36.48 -11.46
N ASN A 120 -9.23 -35.15 -11.64
CA ASN A 120 -8.55 -34.45 -12.73
C ASN A 120 -7.13 -34.00 -12.34
N THR A 121 -6.60 -34.54 -11.23
CA THR A 121 -5.24 -34.24 -10.76
C THR A 121 -4.42 -35.51 -10.67
N THR A 122 -3.09 -35.39 -10.74
CA THR A 122 -2.20 -36.54 -10.66
C THR A 122 -1.86 -36.89 -9.21
N GLU A 123 -1.53 -38.16 -8.96
CA GLU A 123 -1.05 -38.61 -7.64
C GLU A 123 0.24 -37.87 -7.21
N ASP A 124 1.04 -37.38 -8.16
CA ASP A 124 2.21 -36.56 -7.84
C ASP A 124 1.86 -35.18 -7.29
N PHE A 125 0.77 -34.57 -7.75
CA PHE A 125 0.24 -33.35 -7.16
C PHE A 125 -0.32 -33.63 -5.75
N LEU A 126 -1.11 -34.69 -5.58
CA LEU A 126 -1.67 -35.05 -4.27
C LEU A 126 -0.57 -35.36 -3.23
N LYS A 127 0.54 -35.98 -3.64
CA LYS A 127 1.70 -36.17 -2.73
C LYS A 127 2.43 -34.88 -2.37
N LEU A 128 2.44 -33.89 -3.26
CA LEU A 128 2.97 -32.55 -2.93
C LEU A 128 2.07 -31.89 -1.88
N TRP A 129 0.75 -31.96 -2.06
CA TRP A 129 -0.23 -31.51 -1.08
C TRP A 129 -0.04 -32.21 0.28
N ASP A 130 0.02 -33.54 0.31
CA ASP A 130 0.22 -34.31 1.55
C ASP A 130 1.51 -33.89 2.27
N SER A 131 2.60 -33.66 1.52
CA SER A 131 3.88 -33.23 2.09
C SER A 131 3.82 -31.83 2.69
N ALA A 132 3.06 -30.92 2.06
CA ALA A 132 2.82 -29.58 2.59
C ALA A 132 1.95 -29.61 3.85
N VAL A 133 0.91 -30.44 3.88
CA VAL A 133 0.06 -30.66 5.07
C VAL A 133 0.88 -31.28 6.20
N ALA A 134 1.69 -32.29 5.92
CA ALA A 134 2.58 -32.91 6.91
C ALA A 134 3.59 -31.89 7.46
N TRP A 135 4.10 -30.99 6.62
CA TRP A 135 4.93 -29.88 7.09
C TRP A 135 4.14 -28.93 8.00
N LEU A 136 2.94 -28.48 7.64
CA LEU A 136 2.12 -27.62 8.50
C LEU A 136 1.87 -28.25 9.88
N LEU A 137 1.54 -29.55 9.90
CA LEU A 137 1.28 -30.33 11.11
C LEU A 137 2.54 -30.76 11.88
N ASN A 138 3.73 -30.42 11.38
CA ASN A 138 5.00 -30.89 11.91
C ASN A 138 5.05 -32.43 12.10
N GLY A 139 4.49 -33.16 11.12
CA GLY A 139 4.43 -34.61 11.11
C GLY A 139 3.42 -35.24 12.06
N LYS A 140 2.51 -34.46 12.68
CA LYS A 140 1.46 -35.02 13.55
C LYS A 140 0.54 -35.96 12.77
N ALA A 141 0.59 -37.25 13.08
CA ALA A 141 -0.35 -38.24 12.56
C ALA A 141 -1.72 -38.14 13.25
N ASN A 142 -2.79 -38.57 12.57
CA ASN A 142 -4.17 -38.60 13.07
C ASN A 142 -4.66 -37.24 13.60
N ALA A 143 -4.17 -36.14 13.01
CA ALA A 143 -4.58 -34.79 13.35
C ALA A 143 -6.08 -34.55 13.05
N THR A 144 -6.69 -33.62 13.80
CA THR A 144 -8.03 -33.11 13.51
C THR A 144 -7.94 -31.86 12.63
N VAL A 145 -8.58 -31.88 11.46
CA VAL A 145 -8.57 -30.81 10.46
C VAL A 145 -9.95 -30.17 10.38
N MET A 146 -10.05 -28.89 10.75
CA MET A 146 -11.29 -28.11 10.68
C MET A 146 -11.36 -27.35 9.37
N VAL A 147 -12.52 -27.35 8.71
CA VAL A 147 -12.72 -26.70 7.41
C VAL A 147 -13.87 -25.69 7.50
N TYR A 148 -13.55 -24.43 7.20
CA TYR A 148 -14.53 -23.36 7.07
C TYR A 148 -14.96 -23.15 5.61
N PRO A 149 -16.26 -23.00 5.32
CA PRO A 149 -17.39 -23.20 6.24
C PRO A 149 -17.69 -24.69 6.50
N THR A 150 -17.38 -25.55 5.53
CA THR A 150 -17.63 -27.00 5.60
C THR A 150 -16.59 -27.78 4.81
N THR A 151 -16.44 -29.07 5.13
CA THR A 151 -15.58 -30.02 4.42
C THR A 151 -15.87 -30.11 2.92
N ALA A 152 -17.12 -29.89 2.49
CA ALA A 152 -17.48 -29.83 1.08
C ALA A 152 -16.74 -28.70 0.33
N SER A 153 -16.32 -27.65 1.03
CA SER A 153 -15.65 -26.48 0.45
C SER A 153 -14.22 -26.76 -0.02
N ILE A 154 -13.66 -27.93 0.31
CA ILE A 154 -12.34 -28.38 -0.17
C ILE A 154 -12.44 -29.63 -1.07
N GLY A 155 -13.65 -30.02 -1.46
CA GLY A 155 -13.91 -31.13 -2.38
C GLY A 155 -13.18 -32.43 -2.01
N GLY A 156 -12.61 -33.09 -3.01
CA GLY A 156 -11.91 -34.38 -2.84
C GLY A 156 -10.67 -34.34 -1.95
N LEU A 157 -10.18 -33.16 -1.55
CA LEU A 157 -9.09 -33.06 -0.57
C LEU A 157 -9.54 -33.49 0.84
N ALA A 158 -10.83 -33.37 1.17
CA ALA A 158 -11.36 -33.91 2.43
C ALA A 158 -11.18 -35.43 2.49
N ASP A 159 -11.51 -36.14 1.41
CA ASP A 159 -11.33 -37.59 1.30
C ASP A 159 -9.85 -37.98 1.33
N ARG A 160 -8.97 -37.20 0.68
CA ARG A 160 -7.51 -37.41 0.72
C ARG A 160 -6.96 -37.28 2.14
N LEU A 161 -7.39 -36.27 2.90
CA LEU A 161 -7.00 -36.07 4.30
C LEU A 161 -7.51 -37.22 5.18
N ALA A 162 -8.76 -37.66 4.99
CA ALA A 162 -9.29 -38.81 5.72
C ALA A 162 -8.54 -40.11 5.41
N ALA A 163 -8.20 -40.34 4.14
CA ALA A 163 -7.45 -41.52 3.70
C ALA A 163 -6.01 -41.56 4.25
N THR A 164 -5.43 -40.41 4.59
CA THR A 164 -4.12 -40.30 5.27
C THR A 164 -4.23 -40.42 6.79
N GLY A 165 -5.42 -40.69 7.33
CA GLY A 165 -5.68 -41.00 8.74
C GLY A 165 -6.13 -39.80 9.57
N HIS A 166 -6.35 -38.63 8.96
CA HIS A 166 -6.83 -37.45 9.67
C HIS A 166 -8.34 -37.48 9.90
N THR A 167 -8.79 -36.85 10.98
CA THR A 167 -10.23 -36.57 11.18
C THR A 167 -10.53 -35.22 10.55
N VAL A 168 -11.46 -35.15 9.60
CA VAL A 168 -11.85 -33.89 8.93
C VAL A 168 -13.27 -33.53 9.34
N LEU A 169 -13.49 -32.35 9.94
CA LEU A 169 -14.82 -31.90 10.37
C LEU A 169 -15.13 -30.50 9.82
N ASP A 170 -16.43 -30.21 9.73
CA ASP A 170 -16.95 -28.88 9.41
C ASP A 170 -16.65 -27.90 10.56
N ASP A 171 -16.50 -26.62 10.24
CA ASP A 171 -16.48 -25.56 11.26
C ASP A 171 -17.85 -25.43 11.95
N ASP A 172 -17.83 -25.06 13.22
CA ASP A 172 -19.01 -24.64 13.95
C ASP A 172 -18.93 -23.13 14.20
N PRO A 173 -19.67 -22.30 13.43
CA PRO A 173 -19.60 -20.85 13.55
C PRO A 173 -20.11 -20.34 14.90
N ALA A 174 -20.81 -21.17 15.69
CA ALA A 174 -21.24 -20.81 17.04
C ALA A 174 -20.10 -20.91 18.08
N LYS A 175 -18.96 -21.53 17.74
CA LYS A 175 -17.82 -21.66 18.67
C LYS A 175 -17.00 -20.39 18.72
N THR A 176 -16.62 -20.03 19.96
CA THR A 176 -15.58 -19.03 20.22
C THR A 176 -14.23 -19.50 19.69
N ASP A 177 -13.32 -18.56 19.43
CA ASP A 177 -11.98 -18.86 18.90
C ASP A 177 -11.20 -19.81 19.82
N ALA A 178 -11.38 -19.69 21.15
CA ALA A 178 -10.73 -20.58 22.11
C ALA A 178 -11.25 -22.03 22.04
N GLN A 179 -12.57 -22.22 21.86
CA GLN A 179 -13.15 -23.54 21.69
C GLN A 179 -12.70 -24.17 20.37
N LEU A 180 -12.76 -23.38 19.30
CA LEU A 180 -12.32 -23.78 17.97
C LEU A 180 -10.85 -24.20 17.96
N GLU A 181 -9.96 -23.40 18.55
CA GLU A 181 -8.52 -23.72 18.64
C GLU A 181 -8.26 -25.02 19.41
N SER A 182 -9.11 -25.35 20.38
CA SER A 182 -8.98 -26.57 21.18
C SER A 182 -9.42 -27.84 20.42
N ASP A 183 -10.32 -27.69 19.45
CA ASP A 183 -10.91 -28.81 18.71
C ASP A 183 -10.05 -29.28 17.52
N GLY A 184 -9.21 -28.38 16.98
CA GLY A 184 -8.43 -28.61 15.76
C GLY A 184 -6.92 -28.60 15.94
N ASP A 185 -6.23 -29.27 15.01
CA ASP A 185 -4.78 -29.24 14.84
C ASP A 185 -4.35 -28.47 13.59
N LEU A 186 -5.21 -28.40 12.59
CA LEU A 186 -5.04 -27.67 11.33
C LEU A 186 -6.39 -27.07 10.94
N PHE A 187 -6.37 -25.86 10.42
CA PHE A 187 -7.58 -25.14 10.01
C PHE A 187 -7.48 -24.78 8.53
N ILE A 188 -8.56 -24.96 7.78
CA ILE A 188 -8.62 -24.65 6.34
C ILE A 188 -9.73 -23.63 6.11
N HIS A 189 -9.34 -22.41 5.74
CA HIS A 189 -10.25 -21.33 5.34
C HIS A 189 -10.56 -21.42 3.85
N ALA A 190 -11.79 -21.81 3.52
CA ALA A 190 -12.22 -22.07 2.14
C ALA A 190 -13.55 -21.36 1.75
N GLY A 191 -14.06 -20.42 2.57
CA GLY A 191 -15.22 -19.58 2.20
C GLY A 191 -15.10 -18.14 2.68
N SER A 192 -15.89 -17.24 2.10
CA SER A 192 -15.72 -15.77 2.20
C SER A 192 -16.69 -15.06 3.15
N THR A 193 -17.52 -15.80 3.90
CA THR A 193 -18.55 -15.18 4.76
C THR A 193 -18.01 -14.60 6.07
N ASP A 194 -16.80 -14.97 6.48
CA ASP A 194 -16.11 -14.50 7.68
C ASP A 194 -14.59 -14.52 7.38
N PRO A 195 -14.08 -13.52 6.66
CA PRO A 195 -12.79 -13.60 5.98
C PRO A 195 -11.60 -13.69 6.94
N SER A 196 -11.72 -13.22 8.18
CA SER A 196 -10.67 -13.39 9.20
C SER A 196 -10.90 -14.57 10.15
N ARG A 197 -11.88 -15.48 9.92
CA ARG A 197 -12.33 -16.51 10.90
C ARG A 197 -11.19 -17.25 11.61
N TYR A 198 -10.10 -17.58 10.92
CA TYR A 198 -8.95 -18.29 11.48
C TYR A 198 -7.68 -17.42 11.62
N ALA A 199 -7.79 -16.11 11.40
CA ALA A 199 -6.67 -15.18 11.31
C ALA A 199 -5.83 -15.10 12.59
N LEU A 200 -6.43 -15.23 13.77
CA LEU A 200 -5.72 -15.14 15.06
C LEU A 200 -5.42 -16.48 15.73
N LEU A 201 -5.81 -17.62 15.13
CA LEU A 201 -5.58 -18.93 15.74
C LEU A 201 -4.08 -19.22 15.88
N LYS A 202 -3.71 -19.82 17.01
CA LYS A 202 -2.31 -20.22 17.29
C LYS A 202 -1.93 -21.56 16.67
N LYS A 203 -2.69 -21.99 15.68
CA LYS A 203 -2.61 -23.30 15.02
C LYS A 203 -2.29 -23.10 13.54
N PRO A 204 -1.73 -24.11 12.86
CA PRO A 204 -1.50 -24.03 11.44
C PRO A 204 -2.79 -23.75 10.66
N VAL A 205 -2.68 -22.92 9.62
CA VAL A 205 -3.81 -22.52 8.77
C VAL A 205 -3.45 -22.68 7.29
N ILE A 206 -4.39 -23.22 6.52
CA ILE A 206 -4.41 -23.18 5.06
C ILE A 206 -5.50 -22.21 4.65
N VAL A 207 -5.20 -21.34 3.70
CA VAL A 207 -6.17 -20.39 3.16
C VAL A 207 -6.33 -20.69 1.68
N ASN A 208 -7.56 -20.64 1.18
CA ASN A 208 -7.94 -21.00 -0.19
C ASN A 208 -9.00 -20.05 -0.81
N VAL A 209 -8.92 -18.76 -0.48
CA VAL A 209 -9.92 -17.74 -0.85
C VAL A 209 -9.18 -16.46 -1.21
N SER A 210 -9.14 -16.10 -2.49
CA SER A 210 -8.27 -15.02 -2.95
C SER A 210 -8.61 -13.63 -2.41
N PRO A 211 -9.89 -13.27 -2.18
CA PRO A 211 -10.21 -11.97 -1.59
C PRO A 211 -9.81 -11.85 -0.11
N ASP A 212 -9.50 -12.95 0.58
CA ASP A 212 -9.30 -12.96 2.04
C ASP A 212 -7.80 -13.15 2.42
N TRP A 213 -6.89 -13.03 1.46
CA TRP A 213 -5.46 -13.30 1.68
C TRP A 213 -4.82 -12.38 2.72
N ASP A 214 -5.18 -11.12 2.70
CA ASP A 214 -4.75 -10.03 3.59
C ASP A 214 -5.43 -10.14 4.96
N ASP A 215 -6.74 -10.36 5.00
CA ASP A 215 -7.52 -10.63 6.20
C ASP A 215 -7.00 -11.85 6.97
N MET A 216 -6.56 -12.86 6.24
CA MET A 216 -5.93 -14.07 6.78
C MET A 216 -4.42 -13.94 6.96
N ILE A 217 -3.83 -12.77 6.67
CA ILE A 217 -2.42 -12.44 6.90
C ILE A 217 -1.50 -13.45 6.19
N VAL A 218 -1.84 -13.82 4.95
CA VAL A 218 -1.06 -14.73 4.12
C VAL A 218 -0.57 -14.12 2.81
N GLY A 219 -1.20 -13.05 2.33
CA GLY A 219 -0.92 -12.40 1.06
C GLY A 219 -1.62 -11.05 0.97
N SER A 220 -1.54 -10.40 -0.19
CA SER A 220 -2.47 -9.31 -0.51
C SER A 220 -3.71 -9.85 -1.19
N ILE A 221 -4.79 -9.07 -1.26
CA ILE A 221 -5.98 -9.41 -2.07
C ILE A 221 -5.56 -9.95 -3.44
N GLY A 222 -6.05 -11.13 -3.75
CA GLY A 222 -5.86 -11.83 -5.02
C GLY A 222 -7.14 -11.90 -5.84
N SER A 223 -7.07 -12.61 -6.96
CA SER A 223 -8.20 -12.78 -7.87
C SER A 223 -8.39 -14.25 -8.25
N ASP A 224 -9.58 -14.58 -8.73
CA ASP A 224 -9.85 -15.92 -9.26
C ASP A 224 -9.57 -15.98 -10.77
N ALA A 225 -9.05 -17.11 -11.24
CA ALA A 225 -8.92 -17.40 -12.66
C ALA A 225 -9.12 -18.90 -12.95
N THR A 226 -9.77 -19.20 -14.08
CA THR A 226 -9.87 -20.56 -14.60
C THR A 226 -9.03 -20.69 -15.86
N PHE A 227 -8.11 -21.65 -15.89
CA PHE A 227 -7.27 -21.93 -17.06
C PHE A 227 -6.76 -23.36 -17.00
N ALA A 228 -6.32 -23.90 -18.14
CA ALA A 228 -5.54 -25.13 -18.19
C ALA A 228 -4.13 -24.84 -17.68
N PRO A 229 -3.79 -25.20 -16.44
CA PRO A 229 -2.44 -25.02 -15.94
C PRO A 229 -1.54 -25.97 -16.73
N GLY A 230 -0.37 -25.50 -17.13
CA GLY A 230 0.66 -26.38 -17.67
C GLY A 230 1.22 -27.33 -16.61
N GLN A 231 2.53 -27.44 -16.54
CA GLN A 231 3.16 -28.24 -15.48
C GLN A 231 3.18 -27.49 -14.15
N VAL A 232 3.15 -28.25 -13.05
CA VAL A 232 3.57 -27.74 -11.74
C VAL A 232 5.08 -27.74 -11.70
N ASN A 233 5.66 -26.61 -11.31
CA ASN A 233 7.09 -26.42 -11.16
C ASN A 233 7.42 -26.30 -9.67
N ILE A 234 8.37 -27.09 -9.17
CA ILE A 234 8.87 -26.95 -7.80
C ILE A 234 9.89 -25.81 -7.75
N ALA A 235 9.50 -24.71 -7.11
CA ALA A 235 10.34 -23.52 -6.95
C ALA A 235 11.31 -23.63 -5.76
N ALA A 236 10.94 -24.38 -4.71
CA ALA A 236 11.77 -24.58 -3.52
C ALA A 236 12.04 -26.08 -3.24
N PRO A 237 12.85 -26.78 -4.07
CA PRO A 237 13.04 -28.24 -3.98
C PRO A 237 13.71 -28.71 -2.68
N GLY A 238 14.48 -27.85 -2.01
CA GLY A 238 15.11 -28.17 -0.73
C GLY A 238 14.19 -27.99 0.48
N HIS A 239 12.99 -27.43 0.30
CA HIS A 239 12.07 -27.18 1.39
C HIS A 239 11.39 -28.49 1.85
N PRO A 240 11.26 -28.78 3.16
CA PRO A 240 10.65 -30.03 3.64
C PRO A 240 9.25 -30.30 3.10
N ALA A 241 8.44 -29.24 2.93
CA ALA A 241 7.10 -29.33 2.34
C ALA A 241 7.09 -29.82 0.88
N ALA A 242 8.21 -29.78 0.16
CA ALA A 242 8.31 -30.29 -1.21
C ALA A 242 8.26 -31.84 -1.25
N GLY A 243 8.45 -32.52 -0.12
CA GLY A 243 8.44 -33.98 -0.06
C GLY A 243 9.54 -34.62 -0.90
N GLY A 244 10.66 -33.91 -1.13
CA GLY A 244 11.75 -34.35 -2.00
C GLY A 244 11.48 -34.21 -3.51
N LYS A 245 10.34 -33.62 -3.91
CA LYS A 245 10.05 -33.33 -5.32
C LYS A 245 10.96 -32.22 -5.84
N THR A 246 11.33 -32.33 -7.11
CA THR A 246 12.19 -31.38 -7.82
C THR A 246 11.73 -31.23 -9.27
N GLY A 247 12.15 -30.18 -9.96
CA GLY A 247 11.81 -29.97 -11.36
C GLY A 247 10.33 -29.69 -11.58
N SER A 248 9.77 -30.22 -12.68
CA SER A 248 8.38 -30.00 -13.08
C SER A 248 7.68 -31.33 -13.36
N PHE A 249 6.37 -31.39 -13.16
CA PHE A 249 5.57 -32.57 -13.43
C PHE A 249 4.14 -32.19 -13.86
N ASP A 250 3.50 -33.09 -14.60
CA ASP A 250 2.11 -32.94 -15.00
C ASP A 250 1.23 -33.17 -13.76
N ALA A 251 0.43 -32.17 -13.41
CA ALA A 251 -0.37 -32.16 -12.19
C ALA A 251 -1.87 -32.19 -12.45
N PHE A 252 -2.29 -31.74 -13.62
CA PHE A 252 -3.66 -31.35 -13.93
C PHE A 252 -4.06 -31.83 -15.32
N THR A 253 -5.36 -32.05 -15.53
CA THR A 253 -5.94 -32.32 -16.85
C THR A 253 -7.11 -31.39 -17.11
N GLY A 254 -7.06 -30.61 -18.20
CA GLY A 254 -8.09 -29.64 -18.53
C GLY A 254 -7.99 -28.35 -17.71
N ASP A 255 -9.07 -27.58 -17.69
CA ASP A 255 -9.14 -26.31 -16.97
C ASP A 255 -9.38 -26.52 -15.48
N HIS A 256 -8.70 -25.71 -14.66
CA HIS A 256 -8.85 -25.68 -13.21
C HIS A 256 -9.04 -24.25 -12.73
N ALA A 257 -9.82 -24.09 -11.66
CA ALA A 257 -10.03 -22.81 -10.99
C ALA A 257 -8.93 -22.56 -9.95
N PHE A 258 -8.36 -21.37 -9.96
CA PHE A 258 -7.30 -20.94 -9.06
C PHE A 258 -7.65 -19.62 -8.37
N ALA A 259 -7.48 -19.57 -7.04
CA ALA A 259 -7.42 -18.35 -6.24
C ALA A 259 -5.99 -17.79 -6.32
N LEU A 260 -5.71 -16.98 -7.33
CA LEU A 260 -4.38 -16.45 -7.59
C LEU A 260 -3.87 -15.62 -6.41
N ALA A 261 -2.56 -15.64 -6.24
CA ALA A 261 -1.90 -14.72 -5.32
C ALA A 261 -2.16 -13.27 -5.74
N GLY A 262 -2.27 -12.39 -4.75
CA GLY A 262 -2.30 -10.97 -5.03
C GLY A 262 -0.95 -10.42 -5.51
N ARG A 263 -0.83 -9.10 -5.53
CA ARG A 263 0.31 -8.37 -6.10
C ARG A 263 1.64 -8.67 -5.39
N PHE A 264 1.62 -9.05 -4.12
CA PHE A 264 2.83 -9.29 -3.33
C PHE A 264 2.62 -10.32 -2.22
N LEU A 265 3.72 -10.91 -1.73
CA LEU A 265 3.75 -11.94 -0.69
C LEU A 265 4.54 -11.49 0.56
N PRO A 266 4.19 -11.97 1.78
CA PRO A 266 4.87 -11.57 3.00
C PRO A 266 6.38 -11.77 2.90
N GLN A 267 7.13 -10.85 3.50
CA GLN A 267 8.58 -10.97 3.53
C GLN A 267 9.00 -12.29 4.22
N GLY A 268 9.86 -13.06 3.56
CA GLY A 268 10.30 -14.36 4.07
C GLY A 268 9.35 -15.53 3.75
N SER A 269 8.26 -15.28 3.01
CA SER A 269 7.46 -16.34 2.43
C SER A 269 8.26 -17.19 1.44
N THR A 270 7.89 -18.46 1.31
CA THR A 270 8.48 -19.39 0.35
C THR A 270 7.43 -19.81 -0.66
N THR A 271 7.58 -19.42 -1.91
CA THR A 271 6.84 -20.04 -3.02
C THR A 271 7.38 -21.45 -3.22
N LEU A 272 6.63 -22.46 -2.79
CA LEU A 272 7.02 -23.87 -2.88
C LEU A 272 6.89 -24.38 -4.31
N ALA A 273 5.77 -24.06 -4.95
CA ALA A 273 5.43 -24.51 -6.28
C ALA A 273 4.66 -23.45 -7.06
N THR A 274 4.77 -23.48 -8.39
CA THR A 274 4.07 -22.59 -9.32
C THR A 274 3.38 -23.37 -10.43
N VAL A 275 2.34 -22.80 -11.01
CA VAL A 275 1.74 -23.24 -12.28
C VAL A 275 2.03 -22.22 -13.38
N ASN A 276 2.06 -22.69 -14.62
CA ASN A 276 2.16 -21.80 -15.77
C ASN A 276 0.75 -21.44 -16.25
N ARG A 277 0.51 -20.14 -16.45
CA ARG A 277 -0.72 -19.61 -17.03
C ARG A 277 -0.39 -18.93 -18.36
N THR A 278 -1.09 -19.33 -19.41
CA THR A 278 -1.00 -18.67 -20.71
C THR A 278 -2.05 -17.55 -20.78
N ILE A 279 -1.59 -16.30 -20.86
CA ILE A 279 -2.43 -15.12 -20.98
C ILE A 279 -2.45 -14.69 -22.45
N PRO A 280 -3.60 -14.75 -23.14
CA PRO A 280 -3.71 -14.27 -24.52
C PRO A 280 -3.47 -12.75 -24.58
N PRO A 281 -3.14 -12.18 -25.76
CA PRO A 281 -3.12 -10.73 -25.93
C PRO A 281 -4.46 -10.14 -25.47
N GLN A 282 -4.41 -9.16 -24.56
CA GLN A 282 -5.59 -8.51 -24.00
C GLN A 282 -5.33 -7.04 -23.67
N VAL A 283 -6.39 -6.25 -23.64
CA VAL A 283 -6.47 -4.89 -23.07
C VAL A 283 -6.99 -5.04 -21.65
N ALA A 284 -6.16 -4.86 -20.63
CA ALA A 284 -6.52 -5.11 -19.24
C ALA A 284 -6.67 -3.82 -18.40
N ARG A 285 -6.22 -2.68 -18.93
CA ARG A 285 -6.16 -1.40 -18.24
C ARG A 285 -6.05 -0.26 -19.25
N LEU A 286 -6.34 0.96 -18.80
CA LEU A 286 -6.26 2.15 -19.65
C LEU A 286 -4.87 2.37 -20.28
N THR A 287 -3.79 2.08 -19.53
CA THR A 287 -2.43 2.20 -20.06
C THR A 287 -2.12 1.24 -21.21
N ASP A 288 -2.86 0.13 -21.35
CA ASP A 288 -2.74 -0.72 -22.54
C ASP A 288 -3.27 0.01 -23.78
N VAL A 289 -4.33 0.81 -23.64
CA VAL A 289 -4.87 1.66 -24.72
C VAL A 289 -3.87 2.75 -25.08
N ASP A 290 -3.24 3.37 -24.08
CA ASP A 290 -2.16 4.34 -24.27
C ASP A 290 -1.00 3.73 -25.07
N ASP A 291 -0.58 2.52 -24.71
CA ASP A 291 0.49 1.79 -25.40
C ASP A 291 0.09 1.36 -26.83
N MET A 292 -1.19 1.04 -27.06
CA MET A 292 -1.68 0.77 -28.42
C MET A 292 -1.67 2.04 -29.28
N ILE A 293 -2.12 3.17 -28.74
CA ILE A 293 -2.07 4.47 -29.42
C ILE A 293 -0.60 4.85 -29.72
N ALA A 294 0.32 4.60 -28.80
CA ALA A 294 1.76 4.85 -28.97
C ALA A 294 2.45 3.83 -29.89
N GLY A 295 1.81 2.70 -30.20
CA GLY A 295 2.37 1.62 -31.00
C GLY A 295 3.40 0.74 -30.26
N THR A 296 3.47 0.85 -28.94
CA THR A 296 4.35 0.03 -28.06
C THR A 296 3.72 -1.31 -27.71
N LYS A 297 2.39 -1.41 -27.72
CA LYS A 297 1.64 -2.68 -27.60
C LYS A 297 1.12 -3.12 -28.96
N GLN A 298 1.36 -4.38 -29.32
CA GLN A 298 0.90 -4.95 -30.58
C GLN A 298 -0.63 -5.04 -30.62
N HIS A 299 -1.23 -4.54 -31.69
CA HIS A 299 -2.67 -4.42 -31.81
C HIS A 299 -3.14 -4.42 -33.27
N GLU A 300 -4.44 -4.63 -33.44
CA GLU A 300 -5.19 -4.20 -34.62
C GLU A 300 -6.12 -3.05 -34.22
N LYS A 301 -6.47 -2.20 -35.18
CA LYS A 301 -7.40 -1.08 -34.94
C LYS A 301 -8.37 -0.90 -36.09
N THR A 302 -9.58 -0.47 -35.76
CA THR A 302 -10.62 -0.11 -36.73
C THR A 302 -11.16 1.27 -36.40
N GLU A 303 -11.29 2.12 -37.41
CA GLU A 303 -11.83 3.47 -37.26
C GLU A 303 -13.31 3.51 -37.68
N GLY A 304 -14.08 4.31 -36.97
CA GLY A 304 -15.47 4.62 -37.22
C GLY A 304 -15.81 6.05 -36.75
N THR A 305 -17.08 6.40 -36.82
CA THR A 305 -17.57 7.70 -36.35
C THR A 305 -18.75 7.50 -35.43
N LEU A 306 -18.80 8.27 -34.35
CA LEU A 306 -19.90 8.29 -33.39
C LEU A 306 -20.65 9.61 -33.51
N ALA A 307 -21.94 9.54 -33.83
CA ALA A 307 -22.81 10.71 -33.80
C ALA A 307 -23.21 11.06 -32.35
N THR A 308 -23.42 10.03 -31.53
CA THR A 308 -23.70 10.08 -30.10
C THR A 308 -22.63 9.28 -29.34
N LEU A 309 -22.21 9.77 -28.17
CA LEU A 309 -21.13 9.16 -27.37
C LEU A 309 -21.66 8.09 -26.40
N ASP A 310 -22.28 7.06 -26.97
CA ASP A 310 -22.83 5.90 -26.25
C ASP A 310 -22.41 4.63 -27.00
N ILE A 311 -21.63 3.78 -26.35
CA ILE A 311 -21.17 2.49 -26.84
C ILE A 311 -21.64 1.38 -25.90
N ASN A 312 -22.10 0.28 -26.51
CA ASN A 312 -22.52 -0.92 -25.80
C ASN A 312 -21.89 -2.18 -26.43
N ASP A 313 -21.27 -2.96 -25.56
CA ASP A 313 -20.79 -4.32 -25.81
C ASP A 313 -21.35 -5.26 -24.72
N ALA A 314 -22.66 -5.47 -24.72
CA ALA A 314 -23.36 -6.33 -23.79
C ALA A 314 -23.25 -5.95 -22.29
N SER A 315 -22.89 -4.70 -21.97
CA SER A 315 -23.13 -4.10 -20.65
C SER A 315 -24.17 -3.00 -20.78
N ALA A 316 -25.18 -3.04 -19.92
CA ALA A 316 -26.28 -2.07 -19.97
C ALA A 316 -25.84 -0.75 -19.34
N GLY A 317 -25.70 0.29 -20.16
CA GLY A 317 -25.54 1.67 -19.72
C GLY A 317 -26.89 2.35 -19.44
N ASN A 318 -26.88 3.68 -19.37
CA ASN A 318 -28.07 4.48 -19.09
C ASN A 318 -28.80 4.97 -20.35
N TRP A 319 -28.15 4.96 -21.51
CA TRP A 319 -28.73 5.41 -22.77
C TRP A 319 -29.11 4.22 -23.67
N PHE A 320 -29.78 4.50 -24.79
CA PHE A 320 -30.32 3.48 -25.71
C PHE A 320 -29.79 3.64 -27.14
N ASP A 321 -28.81 4.53 -27.35
CA ASP A 321 -28.19 4.71 -28.66
C ASP A 321 -27.29 3.50 -28.98
N ASP A 322 -26.60 2.96 -27.97
CA ASP A 322 -25.93 1.65 -27.94
C ASP A 322 -25.07 1.39 -29.19
N ASN A 323 -24.17 2.31 -29.55
CA ASN A 323 -23.32 2.12 -30.72
C ASN A 323 -22.35 0.94 -30.49
N ALA A 324 -22.08 0.17 -31.55
CA ALA A 324 -21.05 -0.86 -31.47
C ALA A 324 -19.64 -0.24 -31.40
N VAL A 325 -18.72 -0.90 -30.70
CA VAL A 325 -17.29 -0.59 -30.77
C VAL A 325 -16.83 -0.68 -32.23
N PRO A 326 -16.09 0.30 -32.79
CA PRO A 326 -15.59 0.23 -34.15
C PRO A 326 -14.80 -1.06 -34.40
N GLY A 327 -15.16 -1.80 -35.44
CA GLY A 327 -14.66 -3.16 -35.69
C GLY A 327 -15.58 -4.28 -35.22
N GLY A 328 -16.66 -3.94 -34.49
CA GLY A 328 -17.58 -4.91 -33.92
C GLY A 328 -16.92 -5.77 -32.83
N TYR A 329 -15.92 -5.22 -32.15
CA TYR A 329 -15.19 -5.93 -31.10
C TYR A 329 -16.08 -6.15 -29.88
N THR A 330 -15.97 -7.33 -29.30
CA THR A 330 -16.72 -7.73 -28.10
C THR A 330 -15.79 -8.37 -27.08
N GLY A 331 -16.13 -8.26 -25.80
CA GLY A 331 -15.42 -8.90 -24.68
C GLY A 331 -14.15 -8.18 -24.23
N ASN A 332 -13.14 -8.07 -25.10
CA ASN A 332 -11.87 -7.42 -24.74
C ASN A 332 -11.45 -6.42 -25.82
N TRP A 333 -11.41 -5.14 -25.47
CA TRP A 333 -11.12 -4.07 -26.42
C TRP A 333 -10.61 -2.80 -25.74
N GLY A 334 -9.94 -1.96 -26.52
CA GLY A 334 -9.61 -0.59 -26.19
C GLY A 334 -10.36 0.37 -27.12
N LEU A 335 -10.62 1.58 -26.66
CA LEU A 335 -11.34 2.61 -27.41
C LEU A 335 -10.63 3.94 -27.27
N ARG A 336 -10.52 4.67 -28.37
CA ARG A 336 -10.16 6.09 -28.40
C ARG A 336 -11.23 6.86 -29.16
N VAL A 337 -11.87 7.83 -28.51
CA VAL A 337 -12.81 8.76 -29.15
C VAL A 337 -12.19 10.14 -29.16
N GLN A 338 -12.18 10.79 -30.31
CA GLN A 338 -11.64 12.14 -30.48
C GLN A 338 -12.63 13.02 -31.22
N GLY A 339 -12.77 14.26 -30.78
CA GLY A 339 -13.63 15.21 -31.46
C GLY A 339 -13.48 16.61 -30.90
N LYS A 340 -14.51 17.41 -31.14
CA LYS A 340 -14.54 18.81 -30.73
C LYS A 340 -15.83 19.12 -29.97
N LEU A 341 -15.68 19.68 -28.77
CA LEU A 341 -16.78 20.24 -28.00
C LEU A 341 -16.94 21.71 -28.38
N ALA A 342 -18.18 22.13 -28.66
CA ALA A 342 -18.56 23.52 -28.83
C ALA A 342 -19.27 24.00 -27.57
N ALA A 343 -18.62 24.86 -26.78
CA ALA A 343 -19.24 25.58 -25.67
C ALA A 343 -19.79 26.92 -26.20
N SER A 344 -21.11 27.10 -26.11
CA SER A 344 -21.78 28.31 -26.62
C SER A 344 -21.57 29.55 -25.74
N ALA A 345 -21.17 29.37 -24.49
CA ALA A 345 -20.86 30.44 -23.54
C ALA A 345 -19.68 30.05 -22.63
N ALA A 346 -19.07 31.06 -21.99
CA ALA A 346 -18.18 30.81 -20.85
C ALA A 346 -19.01 30.35 -19.64
N GLY A 347 -18.48 29.45 -18.83
CA GLY A 347 -19.18 28.96 -17.65
C GLY A 347 -18.67 27.62 -17.17
N THR A 348 -19.21 27.18 -16.03
CA THR A 348 -18.98 25.85 -15.48
C THR A 348 -20.13 24.93 -15.86
N TYR A 349 -19.80 23.77 -16.42
CA TYR A 349 -20.74 22.74 -16.85
C TYR A 349 -20.40 21.41 -16.16
N ARG A 350 -21.43 20.60 -15.90
CA ARG A 350 -21.29 19.28 -15.29
C ARG A 350 -21.22 18.22 -16.40
N PHE A 351 -20.26 17.31 -16.30
CA PHE A 351 -20.14 16.13 -17.16
C PHE A 351 -20.33 14.86 -16.34
N ALA A 352 -20.87 13.83 -16.98
CA ALA A 352 -20.94 12.48 -16.44
C ALA A 352 -20.35 11.50 -17.45
N MET A 353 -19.51 10.58 -16.99
CA MET A 353 -18.93 9.50 -17.79
C MET A 353 -19.38 8.18 -17.18
N GLY A 354 -20.12 7.38 -17.95
CA GLY A 354 -20.59 6.05 -17.56
C GLY A 354 -19.78 4.98 -18.27
N THR A 355 -19.09 4.10 -17.53
CA THR A 355 -18.13 3.16 -18.14
C THR A 355 -18.13 1.77 -17.51
N ASP A 356 -17.88 0.76 -18.35
CA ASP A 356 -17.62 -0.64 -18.01
C ASP A 356 -16.56 -1.15 -19.02
N ASP A 357 -15.28 -1.32 -18.70
CA ASP A 357 -14.60 -1.06 -17.43
C ASP A 357 -14.24 0.43 -17.27
N GLY A 358 -12.95 0.78 -17.25
CA GLY A 358 -12.47 2.13 -16.96
C GLY A 358 -12.24 3.00 -18.20
N ALA A 359 -12.16 4.31 -17.97
CA ALA A 359 -11.85 5.32 -18.97
C ALA A 359 -11.17 6.57 -18.42
N ARG A 360 -10.72 7.43 -19.33
CA ARG A 360 -10.24 8.78 -19.08
C ARG A 360 -10.84 9.72 -20.10
N PHE A 361 -11.41 10.82 -19.60
CA PHE A 361 -11.89 11.93 -20.40
C PHE A 361 -10.98 13.15 -20.26
N GLN A 362 -10.53 13.70 -21.38
CA GLN A 362 -9.64 14.86 -21.45
C GLN A 362 -10.24 15.95 -22.34
N ILE A 363 -10.03 17.21 -21.95
CA ILE A 363 -10.38 18.38 -22.76
C ILE A 363 -9.16 19.31 -22.82
N ASP A 364 -8.65 19.55 -24.03
CA ASP A 364 -7.53 20.45 -24.29
C ASP A 364 -8.02 21.91 -24.24
N LEU A 365 -8.19 22.43 -23.02
CA LEU A 365 -8.72 23.77 -22.77
C LEU A 365 -7.74 24.87 -23.17
N ASP A 366 -6.44 24.62 -23.01
CA ASP A 366 -5.38 25.59 -23.28
C ASP A 366 -4.75 25.46 -24.68
N LYS A 367 -5.16 24.43 -25.44
CA LYS A 367 -4.79 24.17 -26.83
C LYS A 367 -3.31 23.86 -26.99
N ASN A 368 -2.70 23.25 -25.98
CA ASN A 368 -1.30 22.84 -26.00
C ASN A 368 -1.12 21.35 -26.40
N GLY A 369 -2.23 20.64 -26.67
CA GLY A 369 -2.30 19.21 -26.89
C GLY A 369 -2.71 18.46 -25.62
N PHE A 370 -3.08 17.18 -25.72
CA PHE A 370 -3.49 16.41 -24.55
C PHE A 370 -2.30 16.05 -23.65
N THR A 371 -2.23 16.68 -22.48
CA THR A 371 -1.28 16.40 -21.39
C THR A 371 -2.01 15.81 -20.18
N ALA A 372 -1.26 15.39 -19.16
CA ALA A 372 -1.86 14.93 -17.91
C ALA A 372 -2.66 16.02 -17.18
N ALA A 373 -2.39 17.30 -17.45
CA ALA A 373 -3.14 18.42 -16.87
C ALA A 373 -4.54 18.60 -17.48
N ASP A 374 -4.80 17.97 -18.63
CA ASP A 374 -6.07 18.05 -19.36
C ASP A 374 -7.07 16.96 -18.93
N ASN A 375 -6.68 16.08 -18.00
CA ASN A 375 -7.56 15.06 -17.44
C ASN A 375 -8.73 15.73 -16.72
N VAL A 376 -9.95 15.43 -17.16
CA VAL A 376 -11.19 15.92 -16.57
C VAL A 376 -11.78 14.86 -15.65
N ILE A 377 -11.98 13.65 -16.18
CA ILE A 377 -12.49 12.50 -15.42
C ILE A 377 -11.52 11.34 -15.63
N GLU A 378 -11.17 10.67 -14.54
CA GLU A 378 -10.41 9.42 -14.57
C GLU A 378 -11.19 8.36 -13.78
N ASP A 379 -11.43 7.24 -14.45
CA ASP A 379 -12.04 6.03 -13.90
C ASP A 379 -11.12 4.86 -14.28
N LEU A 380 -10.20 4.50 -13.39
CA LEU A 380 -8.95 3.80 -13.78
C LEU A 380 -8.97 2.28 -13.55
N GLY A 381 -10.06 1.73 -13.02
CA GLY A 381 -10.15 0.33 -12.58
C GLY A 381 -11.06 -0.54 -13.46
N PRO A 382 -10.95 -1.87 -13.36
CA PRO A 382 -11.99 -2.77 -13.84
C PRO A 382 -13.19 -2.74 -12.89
N HIS A 383 -14.39 -2.62 -13.44
CA HIS A 383 -15.66 -2.58 -12.72
C HIS A 383 -16.83 -2.74 -13.70
N GLY A 384 -17.98 -3.19 -13.19
CA GLY A 384 -19.22 -3.05 -13.96
C GLY A 384 -19.61 -1.58 -14.16
N HIS A 385 -20.62 -1.33 -14.99
CA HIS A 385 -21.07 0.02 -15.33
C HIS A 385 -21.17 0.98 -14.12
N THR A 386 -20.32 2.00 -14.14
CA THR A 386 -20.16 3.00 -13.08
C THR A 386 -20.16 4.40 -13.68
N ILE A 387 -20.74 5.38 -12.96
CA ILE A 387 -20.84 6.76 -13.43
C ILE A 387 -19.98 7.66 -12.55
N VAL A 388 -19.11 8.46 -13.18
CA VAL A 388 -18.27 9.46 -12.54
C VAL A 388 -18.61 10.85 -13.06
N TYR A 389 -18.63 11.85 -12.18
CA TYR A 389 -19.10 13.20 -12.47
C TYR A 389 -18.01 14.25 -12.24
N GLN A 390 -17.93 15.27 -13.11
CA GLN A 390 -17.00 16.39 -12.91
C GLN A 390 -17.50 17.73 -13.42
N ASN A 391 -17.13 18.81 -12.71
CA ASN A 391 -17.32 20.17 -13.16
C ASN A 391 -16.17 20.64 -14.05
N VAL A 392 -16.49 21.17 -15.22
CA VAL A 392 -15.54 21.76 -16.17
C VAL A 392 -15.86 23.22 -16.40
N THR A 393 -14.85 24.09 -16.25
CA THR A 393 -15.01 25.52 -16.50
C THR A 393 -14.38 25.91 -17.83
N PHE A 394 -15.20 26.40 -18.76
CA PHE A 394 -14.73 27.02 -19.99
C PHE A 394 -14.60 28.53 -19.79
N ALA A 395 -13.38 29.06 -19.97
CA ALA A 395 -13.11 30.49 -19.80
C ALA A 395 -13.78 31.37 -20.87
N ALA A 396 -14.12 30.80 -22.03
CA ALA A 396 -14.77 31.49 -23.13
C ALA A 396 -15.71 30.55 -23.89
N ALA A 397 -16.67 31.12 -24.63
CA ALA A 397 -17.33 30.38 -25.70
C ALA A 397 -16.30 29.97 -26.75
N GLY A 398 -16.43 28.78 -27.32
CA GLY A 398 -15.54 28.32 -28.36
C GLY A 398 -15.52 26.81 -28.56
N THR A 399 -14.60 26.40 -29.42
CA THR A 399 -14.35 24.99 -29.73
C THR A 399 -13.10 24.52 -28.99
N TYR A 400 -13.23 23.35 -28.38
CA TYR A 400 -12.22 22.67 -27.57
C TYR A 400 -12.04 21.26 -28.09
N ASP A 401 -10.80 20.82 -28.23
CA ASP A 401 -10.51 19.43 -28.58
C ASP A 401 -10.76 18.55 -27.35
N PHE A 402 -11.36 17.39 -27.57
CA PHE A 402 -11.56 16.40 -26.50
C PHE A 402 -11.08 15.03 -26.94
N GLU A 403 -10.72 14.22 -25.95
CA GLU A 403 -10.39 12.83 -26.13
C GLU A 403 -10.98 12.01 -24.99
N VAL A 404 -11.53 10.85 -25.34
CA VAL A 404 -11.80 9.78 -24.39
C VAL A 404 -10.96 8.58 -24.75
N ARG A 405 -10.37 7.95 -23.75
CA ARG A 405 -9.80 6.60 -23.84
C ARG A 405 -10.58 5.70 -22.91
N ALA A 406 -11.05 4.57 -23.39
CA ALA A 406 -11.79 3.59 -22.57
C ALA A 406 -11.31 2.17 -22.89
N TYR A 407 -11.57 1.22 -22.00
CA TYR A 407 -11.29 -0.18 -22.26
C TYR A 407 -12.35 -1.10 -21.65
N ASN A 408 -12.43 -2.31 -22.20
CA ASN A 408 -13.10 -3.44 -21.57
C ASN A 408 -12.09 -4.58 -21.44
N SER A 409 -11.91 -5.07 -20.21
CA SER A 409 -10.96 -6.14 -19.88
C SER A 409 -11.53 -7.54 -20.06
N GLY A 410 -12.86 -7.68 -20.15
CA GLY A 410 -13.54 -8.95 -20.35
C GLY A 410 -15.03 -8.84 -20.05
N GLY A 411 -15.84 -9.81 -20.51
CA GLY A 411 -17.28 -9.80 -20.22
C GLY A 411 -18.04 -8.80 -21.10
N GLY A 412 -18.97 -8.04 -20.51
CA GLY A 412 -19.66 -6.96 -21.21
C GLY A 412 -18.95 -5.63 -20.95
N GLY A 413 -19.04 -4.67 -21.87
CA GLY A 413 -18.45 -3.34 -21.70
C GLY A 413 -19.38 -2.24 -22.22
N SER A 414 -19.15 -1.01 -21.76
CA SER A 414 -19.91 0.18 -22.15
C SER A 414 -19.10 1.46 -21.99
N PHE A 415 -19.46 2.49 -22.76
CA PHE A 415 -18.94 3.84 -22.61
C PHE A 415 -20.02 4.85 -22.98
N GLU A 416 -20.29 5.79 -22.07
CA GLU A 416 -21.25 6.86 -22.25
C GLU A 416 -20.65 8.19 -21.76
N LEU A 417 -20.89 9.27 -22.50
CA LEU A 417 -20.47 10.62 -22.07
C LEU A 417 -21.63 11.61 -22.18
N SER A 418 -22.07 12.11 -21.02
CA SER A 418 -23.19 13.03 -20.88
C SER A 418 -22.74 14.40 -20.37
N VAL A 419 -23.58 15.40 -20.60
CA VAL A 419 -23.41 16.76 -20.10
C VAL A 419 -24.72 17.28 -19.51
N GLY A 420 -24.62 18.10 -18.48
CA GLY A 420 -25.78 18.75 -17.88
C GLY A 420 -26.47 19.72 -18.84
N VAL A 421 -27.80 19.76 -18.80
CA VAL A 421 -28.62 20.69 -19.61
C VAL A 421 -28.95 22.02 -18.89
N VAL A 422 -28.68 22.08 -17.59
CA VAL A 422 -28.84 23.26 -16.73
C VAL A 422 -27.47 23.71 -16.18
N PRO A 423 -27.36 24.90 -15.56
CA PRO A 423 -26.11 25.32 -14.94
C PRO A 423 -25.59 24.28 -13.95
N ALA A 424 -24.26 24.10 -13.87
CA ALA A 424 -23.65 23.01 -13.10
C ALA A 424 -24.06 22.94 -11.62
N ALA A 425 -24.38 24.08 -11.00
CA ALA A 425 -24.82 24.13 -9.60
C ALA A 425 -26.21 23.51 -9.36
N GLU A 426 -26.98 23.26 -10.42
CA GLU A 426 -28.33 22.69 -10.38
C GLU A 426 -28.36 21.20 -10.78
N VAL A 427 -27.26 20.66 -11.32
CA VAL A 427 -27.15 19.25 -11.74
C VAL A 427 -26.73 18.41 -10.53
N LEU A 428 -27.51 17.39 -10.21
CA LEU A 428 -27.24 16.45 -9.12
C LEU A 428 -26.41 15.27 -9.63
N ASP A 429 -25.63 14.64 -8.74
CA ASP A 429 -24.94 13.37 -9.03
C ASP A 429 -25.97 12.23 -8.88
N ASP A 430 -26.76 12.04 -9.93
CA ASP A 430 -27.89 11.11 -9.99
C ASP A 430 -27.95 10.31 -11.29
N ALA A 431 -28.94 9.41 -11.41
CA ALA A 431 -29.11 8.60 -12.60
C ALA A 431 -29.25 9.47 -13.87
N LEU A 432 -28.61 9.04 -14.97
CA LEU A 432 -28.58 9.84 -16.20
C LEU A 432 -29.96 10.01 -16.87
N ASP A 433 -30.97 9.26 -16.42
CA ASP A 433 -32.38 9.42 -16.82
C ASP A 433 -33.17 10.42 -15.96
N SER A 434 -32.52 11.15 -15.03
CA SER A 434 -33.15 12.13 -14.13
C SER A 434 -33.75 13.36 -14.84
N GLY A 435 -33.40 13.55 -16.12
CA GLY A 435 -33.80 14.70 -16.93
C GLY A 435 -32.86 15.91 -16.81
N TYR A 436 -31.81 15.83 -15.99
CA TYR A 436 -30.74 16.86 -15.93
C TYR A 436 -29.60 16.61 -16.91
N TRP A 437 -29.53 15.42 -17.49
CA TRP A 437 -28.44 14.95 -18.34
C TRP A 437 -28.87 14.83 -19.80
N GLU A 438 -27.92 15.06 -20.69
CA GLU A 438 -28.05 14.85 -22.13
C GLU A 438 -26.80 14.13 -22.63
N LEU A 439 -27.01 13.07 -23.41
CA LEU A 439 -25.93 12.34 -24.08
C LEU A 439 -25.25 13.26 -25.10
N LEU A 440 -23.92 13.32 -25.09
CA LEU A 440 -23.20 14.17 -26.04
C LEU A 440 -23.41 13.67 -27.47
N GLY A 441 -23.89 14.57 -28.32
CA GLY A 441 -24.19 14.28 -29.72
C GLY A 441 -25.66 14.01 -30.02
N THR A 442 -26.54 14.02 -29.01
CA THR A 442 -27.99 13.87 -29.21
C THR A 442 -28.49 14.90 -30.25
N PRO A 443 -29.16 14.46 -31.33
CA PRO A 443 -29.68 15.38 -32.33
C PRO A 443 -30.67 16.39 -31.73
N GLY A 444 -30.37 17.69 -31.88
CA GLY A 444 -31.21 18.75 -31.33
C GLY A 444 -31.02 18.99 -29.84
N GLY A 445 -29.89 18.54 -29.27
CA GLY A 445 -29.54 18.75 -27.87
C GLY A 445 -29.63 20.21 -27.42
N VAL A 446 -30.03 20.41 -26.17
CA VAL A 446 -30.26 21.71 -25.56
C VAL A 446 -29.12 22.13 -24.63
N SER A 447 -28.19 21.23 -24.30
CA SER A 447 -27.02 21.60 -23.49
C SER A 447 -26.21 22.70 -24.17
N PRO A 448 -25.70 23.70 -23.42
CA PRO A 448 -24.83 24.74 -23.99
C PRO A 448 -23.48 24.22 -24.48
N VAL A 449 -23.11 22.97 -24.15
CA VAL A 449 -21.93 22.28 -24.67
C VAL A 449 -22.39 21.11 -25.54
N GLN A 450 -21.96 21.10 -26.80
CA GLN A 450 -22.38 20.11 -27.80
C GLN A 450 -21.19 19.52 -28.55
N LEU A 451 -21.36 18.37 -29.20
CA LEU A 451 -20.43 17.93 -30.23
C LEU A 451 -20.49 18.87 -31.43
N SER A 452 -19.32 19.34 -31.89
CA SER A 452 -19.24 20.21 -33.08
C SER A 452 -19.47 19.45 -34.39
N ALA A 453 -19.22 18.14 -34.37
CA ALA A 453 -19.39 17.18 -35.46
C ALA A 453 -19.34 15.76 -34.85
N PRO A 454 -19.75 14.70 -35.58
CA PRO A 454 -19.52 13.33 -35.16
C PRO A 454 -18.05 13.10 -34.77
N ALA A 455 -17.84 12.43 -33.64
CA ALA A 455 -16.51 12.13 -33.14
C ALA A 455 -15.89 10.98 -33.93
N THR A 456 -14.56 11.00 -34.08
CA THR A 456 -13.82 9.85 -34.61
C THR A 456 -13.64 8.86 -33.49
N ALA A 457 -14.01 7.60 -33.70
CA ALA A 457 -13.82 6.52 -32.74
C ALA A 457 -12.90 5.47 -33.34
N THR A 458 -11.89 5.06 -32.58
CA THR A 458 -10.97 3.99 -32.95
C THR A 458 -11.10 2.87 -31.92
N GLY A 459 -11.59 1.71 -32.37
CA GLY A 459 -11.56 0.48 -31.58
C GLY A 459 -10.21 -0.22 -31.76
N TYR A 460 -9.71 -0.82 -30.68
CA TYR A 460 -8.45 -1.56 -30.63
C TYR A 460 -8.69 -2.95 -30.06
N ILE A 461 -7.97 -3.94 -30.61
CA ILE A 461 -7.81 -5.26 -29.99
C ILE A 461 -6.34 -5.58 -29.85
N ALA A 462 -5.97 -6.19 -28.72
CA ALA A 462 -4.62 -6.68 -28.53
C ALA A 462 -4.35 -7.86 -29.48
N THR A 463 -3.18 -7.86 -30.12
CA THR A 463 -2.74 -8.99 -30.95
C THR A 463 -1.32 -9.39 -30.59
N GLY A 464 -0.85 -10.52 -31.13
CA GLY A 464 0.49 -11.04 -30.87
C GLY A 464 0.48 -12.43 -30.25
N ALA A 465 1.64 -12.85 -29.73
CA ALA A 465 1.77 -14.12 -29.04
C ALA A 465 1.20 -14.03 -27.62
N SER A 466 0.57 -15.11 -27.16
CA SER A 466 0.24 -15.25 -25.75
C SER A 466 1.49 -15.18 -24.90
N THR A 467 1.35 -14.62 -23.71
CA THR A 467 2.42 -14.55 -22.71
C THR A 467 2.23 -15.65 -21.67
N GLU A 468 3.32 -16.19 -21.16
CA GLU A 468 3.27 -17.19 -20.08
C GLU A 468 3.68 -16.52 -18.76
N THR A 469 2.81 -16.59 -17.76
CA THR A 469 3.10 -16.16 -16.39
C THR A 469 3.26 -17.37 -15.49
N LYS A 470 4.07 -17.21 -14.43
CA LYS A 470 4.23 -18.22 -13.37
C LYS A 470 3.44 -17.78 -12.16
N GLU A 471 2.33 -18.45 -11.92
CA GLU A 471 1.46 -18.15 -10.80
C GLU A 471 1.83 -19.04 -9.60
N PRO A 472 1.93 -18.48 -8.37
CA PRO A 472 2.10 -19.29 -7.18
C PRO A 472 0.98 -20.32 -7.02
N LEU A 473 1.35 -21.56 -6.72
CA LEU A 473 0.41 -22.64 -6.39
C LEU A 473 0.33 -22.87 -4.88
N VAL A 474 1.51 -22.95 -4.27
CA VAL A 474 1.68 -23.16 -2.83
C VAL A 474 2.68 -22.12 -2.34
N VAL A 475 2.25 -21.28 -1.40
CA VAL A 475 3.12 -20.34 -0.69
C VAL A 475 3.08 -20.66 0.79
N LEU A 476 4.25 -20.75 1.39
CA LEU A 476 4.44 -21.16 2.77
C LEU A 476 4.96 -20.00 3.61
N LEU A 477 4.39 -19.88 4.80
CA LEU A 477 4.84 -18.98 5.86
C LEU A 477 5.28 -19.82 7.04
N ASN A 478 6.55 -19.68 7.40
CA ASN A 478 7.15 -20.36 8.54
C ASN A 478 6.45 -19.97 9.86
N GLY A 479 6.51 -20.83 10.87
CA GLY A 479 6.18 -20.44 12.24
C GLY A 479 7.31 -19.62 12.88
N PRO A 480 7.08 -18.96 14.03
CA PRO A 480 8.13 -18.21 14.73
C PRO A 480 9.28 -19.09 15.25
N ASN A 481 9.05 -20.40 15.40
CA ASN A 481 10.04 -21.36 15.86
C ASN A 481 10.80 -22.07 14.71
N ASP A 482 10.45 -21.78 13.46
CA ASP A 482 11.16 -22.30 12.31
C ASP A 482 12.44 -21.51 12.04
N THR A 483 13.30 -22.02 11.14
CA THR A 483 14.53 -21.35 10.74
C THR A 483 14.56 -21.13 9.22
N PRO A 484 14.48 -19.88 8.75
CA PRO A 484 14.24 -18.66 9.52
C PRO A 484 12.81 -18.62 10.11
N PRO A 485 12.57 -17.87 11.21
CA PRO A 485 11.23 -17.60 11.70
C PRO A 485 10.38 -16.97 10.59
N GLY A 486 9.10 -17.34 10.51
CA GLY A 486 8.20 -16.70 9.55
C GLY A 486 7.90 -15.26 9.92
N GLY A 487 7.84 -14.42 8.90
CA GLY A 487 7.36 -13.05 8.98
C GLY A 487 5.96 -12.93 8.42
N PHE A 488 5.15 -12.10 9.05
CA PHE A 488 3.87 -11.61 8.53
C PHE A 488 4.05 -10.14 8.14
N TYR A 489 3.21 -9.62 7.25
CA TYR A 489 3.20 -8.20 6.95
C TYR A 489 3.01 -7.38 8.22
N GLY A 490 3.89 -6.41 8.46
CA GLY A 490 3.79 -5.56 9.64
C GLY A 490 3.71 -6.31 10.99
N GLY A 491 4.08 -7.60 11.04
CA GLY A 491 3.88 -8.46 12.20
C GLY A 491 4.59 -7.97 13.47
N GLY A 492 3.93 -8.13 14.60
CA GLY A 492 4.40 -7.71 15.91
C GLY A 492 3.92 -6.31 16.31
N PRO A 493 4.35 -5.83 17.50
CA PRO A 493 4.01 -4.50 17.98
C PRO A 493 4.76 -3.41 17.18
N PHE A 494 4.25 -2.19 17.26
CA PHE A 494 4.96 -0.99 16.83
C PHE A 494 6.25 -0.81 17.63
N ILE A 495 7.28 -0.26 16.98
CA ILE A 495 8.62 -0.05 17.56
C ILE A 495 9.03 1.41 17.45
N ASN A 496 10.06 1.80 18.24
CA ASN A 496 10.51 3.18 18.42
C ASN A 496 9.44 4.13 18.99
N VAL A 497 8.49 3.61 19.76
CA VAL A 497 7.57 4.41 20.57
C VAL A 497 8.36 5.23 21.58
N GLU A 498 8.01 6.52 21.74
CA GLU A 498 8.62 7.37 22.75
C GLU A 498 7.76 7.39 24.02
N GLY A 499 8.33 6.97 25.15
CA GLY A 499 7.64 7.00 26.43
C GLY A 499 6.76 5.76 26.68
N ALA A 500 5.59 5.97 27.27
CA ALA A 500 4.71 4.94 27.84
C ALA A 500 3.55 4.53 26.92
N GLY A 501 3.26 5.28 25.87
CA GLY A 501 2.17 4.97 24.95
C GLY A 501 2.07 5.97 23.80
N PHE A 502 1.20 5.67 22.86
CA PHE A 502 0.89 6.48 21.68
C PHE A 502 -0.62 6.48 21.43
N PHE A 503 -1.08 7.29 20.48
CA PHE A 503 -2.47 7.28 20.02
C PHE A 503 -2.58 6.63 18.64
N GLY A 504 -3.64 5.86 18.39
CA GLY A 504 -3.83 5.21 17.11
C GLY A 504 -5.23 4.63 16.92
N GLY A 505 -5.46 3.98 15.79
CA GLY A 505 -6.73 3.34 15.48
C GLY A 505 -6.63 2.22 14.45
N ALA A 506 -7.67 1.38 14.45
CA ALA A 506 -7.86 0.24 13.55
C ALA A 506 -9.36 -0.03 13.36
N GLY A 507 -9.78 -0.47 12.17
CA GLY A 507 -11.18 -0.76 11.83
C GLY A 507 -12.13 0.40 12.12
N MET A 508 -11.65 1.64 11.99
CA MET A 508 -12.34 2.84 12.47
C MET A 508 -13.73 3.03 11.84
N ASN A 509 -14.02 2.45 10.68
CA ASN A 509 -15.33 2.50 10.02
C ASN A 509 -16.39 1.54 10.62
N LYS A 510 -16.03 0.60 11.50
CA LYS A 510 -16.94 -0.45 11.98
C LYS A 510 -17.87 -0.04 13.11
N PHE A 511 -17.62 1.11 13.75
CA PHE A 511 -18.40 1.54 14.90
C PHE A 511 -19.24 2.80 14.69
N PRO A 512 -20.52 2.80 15.12
CA PRO A 512 -21.42 3.91 14.88
C PRO A 512 -20.94 5.19 15.58
N TYR A 513 -21.21 6.30 14.92
CA TYR A 513 -20.96 7.67 15.41
C TYR A 513 -22.29 8.28 15.90
N GLN A 514 -22.23 9.31 16.75
CA GLN A 514 -23.46 9.95 17.26
C GLN A 514 -24.20 10.81 16.20
N ASP A 515 -23.59 11.22 15.08
CA ASP A 515 -24.19 12.08 14.03
C ASP A 515 -23.50 11.99 12.61
N GLU A 516 -23.54 10.82 11.90
CA GLU A 516 -22.95 10.51 10.55
C GLU A 516 -21.53 9.84 10.43
N THR A 517 -21.22 9.25 9.26
CA THR A 517 -20.05 8.39 8.91
C THR A 517 -18.67 9.12 9.02
N PRO A 518 -17.49 8.45 8.91
CA PRO A 518 -16.16 8.96 9.32
C PRO A 518 -15.84 10.39 8.84
N PRO A 519 -14.98 11.14 9.59
CA PRO A 519 -13.78 10.58 10.24
C PRO A 519 -13.61 10.67 11.77
N ARG A 520 -12.63 9.89 12.28
CA ARG A 520 -12.14 9.95 13.66
C ARG A 520 -11.16 11.09 13.81
N MET A 521 -11.25 11.84 14.90
CA MET A 521 -10.44 13.04 15.07
C MET A 521 -9.82 13.16 16.45
N LEU A 522 -8.59 13.67 16.50
CA LEU A 522 -7.94 14.15 17.71
C LEU A 522 -7.44 15.58 17.46
N THR A 523 -7.93 16.52 18.25
CA THR A 523 -7.62 17.95 18.12
C THR A 523 -6.85 18.42 19.35
N LEU A 524 -5.60 18.85 19.17
CA LEU A 524 -4.80 19.43 20.24
C LEU A 524 -5.37 20.77 20.71
N ARG A 525 -5.16 21.12 21.98
CA ARG A 525 -5.49 22.45 22.47
C ARG A 525 -4.73 23.53 21.68
N PRO A 526 -5.27 24.76 21.55
CA PRO A 526 -4.57 25.85 20.89
C PRO A 526 -3.20 26.15 21.51
N VAL A 527 -2.19 26.36 20.67
CA VAL A 527 -0.82 26.69 21.04
C VAL A 527 -0.47 28.07 20.49
N ASN A 528 -0.20 29.01 21.38
CA ASN A 528 0.21 30.35 20.98
C ASN A 528 1.62 30.33 20.37
N VAL A 529 1.69 30.65 19.09
CA VAL A 529 2.93 30.79 18.30
C VAL A 529 3.12 32.20 17.77
N ALA A 530 2.33 33.18 18.25
CA ALA A 530 2.37 34.55 17.79
C ALA A 530 3.76 35.17 17.95
N GLY A 531 4.25 35.80 16.88
CA GLY A 531 5.57 36.45 16.84
C GLY A 531 6.77 35.50 16.78
N LYS A 532 6.55 34.18 16.81
CA LYS A 532 7.60 33.18 16.60
C LYS A 532 7.99 33.14 15.13
N GLN A 533 9.28 32.86 14.88
CA GLN A 533 9.82 32.74 13.53
C GLN A 533 10.15 31.27 13.25
N ASP A 534 10.04 30.86 11.99
CA ASP A 534 10.39 29.50 11.54
C ASP A 534 9.69 28.39 12.34
N VAL A 535 8.38 28.52 12.55
CA VAL A 535 7.59 27.54 13.30
C VAL A 535 7.51 26.22 12.51
N LYS A 536 7.78 25.10 13.18
CA LYS A 536 7.68 23.75 12.63
C LYS A 536 6.79 22.87 13.49
N LEU A 537 6.01 22.02 12.83
CA LEU A 537 5.34 20.88 13.45
C LEU A 537 6.15 19.62 13.15
N THR A 538 6.51 18.83 14.16
CA THR A 538 7.07 17.49 13.97
C THR A 538 6.16 16.46 14.61
N VAL A 539 5.85 15.39 13.89
CA VAL A 539 5.00 14.29 14.38
C VAL A 539 5.74 12.97 14.14
N ALA A 540 5.77 12.10 15.14
CA ALA A 540 6.18 10.72 14.94
C ALA A 540 4.98 9.93 14.45
N VAL A 541 5.07 9.28 13.29
CA VAL A 541 3.94 8.55 12.67
C VAL A 541 4.38 7.14 12.31
N ALA A 542 3.46 6.19 12.42
CA ALA A 542 3.65 4.80 12.02
C ALA A 542 2.35 4.19 11.47
N ALA A 543 2.46 3.13 10.68
CA ALA A 543 1.33 2.35 10.21
C ALA A 543 1.67 0.85 10.09
N ALA A 544 0.65 -0.02 10.14
CA ALA A 544 0.79 -1.40 9.68
C ALA A 544 1.16 -1.43 8.18
N GLN A 545 1.65 -2.55 7.68
CA GLN A 545 1.99 -2.69 6.26
C GLN A 545 1.11 -3.75 5.59
N ILE A 546 -0.18 -3.63 5.84
CA ILE A 546 -1.22 -4.52 5.33
C ILE A 546 -2.30 -3.67 4.69
N ASP A 547 -2.70 -4.10 3.51
CA ASP A 547 -3.88 -3.75 2.72
C ASP A 547 -4.48 -2.33 2.69
N PHE A 548 -3.77 -1.28 3.09
CA PHE A 548 -4.28 0.07 2.89
C PHE A 548 -4.63 0.34 1.42
N GLU A 549 -5.91 0.51 1.12
CA GLU A 549 -6.39 0.86 -0.21
C GLU A 549 -6.20 2.36 -0.47
N ASN A 550 -6.10 2.73 -1.74
CA ASN A 550 -6.17 4.14 -2.13
C ASN A 550 -7.64 4.59 -2.24
N ASP A 551 -8.37 4.50 -1.13
CA ASP A 551 -9.78 4.86 -1.07
C ASP A 551 -10.05 5.96 -0.02
N ALA A 552 -11.32 6.33 0.15
CA ALA A 552 -11.72 7.38 1.08
C ALA A 552 -11.81 6.91 2.54
N ASN A 553 -11.57 5.63 2.82
CA ASN A 553 -11.69 5.05 4.15
C ASN A 553 -10.34 4.95 4.86
N ASP A 554 -9.25 4.82 4.10
CA ASP A 554 -7.93 4.42 4.60
C ASP A 554 -6.90 5.55 4.52
N TYR A 555 -6.87 6.39 5.57
CA TYR A 555 -6.04 7.59 5.56
C TYR A 555 -5.70 8.16 6.94
N LEU A 556 -4.66 9.01 6.96
CA LEU A 556 -4.33 9.91 8.07
C LEU A 556 -3.99 11.30 7.52
N ASP A 557 -4.84 12.28 7.82
CA ASP A 557 -4.53 13.70 7.62
C ASP A 557 -3.88 14.30 8.88
N ILE A 558 -2.88 15.14 8.65
CA ILE A 558 -2.36 16.07 9.66
C ILE A 558 -2.76 17.48 9.23
N LYS A 559 -3.78 18.04 9.89
CA LYS A 559 -4.31 19.38 9.61
C LYS A 559 -3.85 20.38 10.65
N ILE A 560 -3.72 21.63 10.24
CA ILE A 560 -3.55 22.75 11.15
C ILE A 560 -4.59 23.84 10.91
N TYR A 561 -4.98 24.50 11.99
CA TYR A 561 -5.68 25.77 11.96
C TYR A 561 -4.69 26.85 12.44
N PRO A 562 -4.08 27.64 11.54
CA PRO A 562 -2.98 28.54 11.92
C PRO A 562 -3.39 29.65 12.90
N ASN A 563 -4.66 30.05 12.87
CA ASN A 563 -5.18 31.24 13.56
C ASN A 563 -6.48 30.92 14.33
N GLY A 564 -6.49 29.78 15.04
CA GLY A 564 -7.62 29.31 15.83
C GLY A 564 -8.67 28.56 15.00
N ALA A 565 -9.66 27.96 15.68
CA ALA A 565 -10.60 26.98 15.12
C ALA A 565 -11.47 27.48 13.96
N ASN A 566 -11.64 28.80 13.84
CA ASN A 566 -12.42 29.43 12.76
C ASN A 566 -11.57 29.77 11.53
N SER A 567 -10.26 29.55 11.57
CA SER A 567 -9.39 29.77 10.41
C SER A 567 -9.55 28.64 9.39
N THR A 568 -9.27 28.91 8.12
CA THR A 568 -9.26 27.86 7.09
C THR A 568 -8.19 26.83 7.43
N PRO A 569 -8.54 25.53 7.53
CA PRO A 569 -7.56 24.50 7.81
C PRO A 569 -6.59 24.33 6.65
N ILE A 570 -5.35 23.96 6.97
CA ILE A 570 -4.32 23.59 6.01
C ILE A 570 -3.93 22.15 6.30
N THR A 571 -4.06 21.28 5.30
CA THR A 571 -3.52 19.91 5.36
C THR A 571 -2.01 19.97 5.14
N LEU A 572 -1.24 19.53 6.12
CA LEU A 572 0.22 19.46 6.06
C LEU A 572 0.73 18.11 5.56
N ALA A 573 -0.06 17.05 5.77
CA ALA A 573 0.19 15.69 5.29
C ALA A 573 -1.15 15.01 5.00
N HIS A 574 -1.19 14.20 3.96
CA HIS A 574 -2.27 13.25 3.70
C HIS A 574 -1.63 11.90 3.39
N PHE A 575 -1.64 11.02 4.39
CA PHE A 575 -1.15 9.66 4.22
C PHE A 575 -2.31 8.78 3.75
N ASN A 576 -2.14 8.12 2.61
CA ASN A 576 -3.11 7.18 2.03
C ASN A 576 -2.40 5.93 1.47
N GLY A 577 -3.18 4.90 1.14
CA GLY A 577 -2.67 3.68 0.52
C GLY A 577 -1.99 3.95 -0.83
N VAL A 578 -0.73 3.50 -0.98
CA VAL A 578 -0.01 3.57 -2.25
C VAL A 578 0.09 2.20 -2.90
N GLU A 579 -0.59 2.06 -4.03
CA GLU A 579 -0.59 0.86 -4.86
C GLU A 579 0.57 0.83 -5.86
N SER A 580 1.81 0.60 -5.40
CA SER A 580 3.01 0.62 -6.26
C SER A 580 3.42 -0.75 -6.86
N GLY A 581 2.63 -1.80 -6.62
CA GLY A 581 2.90 -3.15 -7.14
C GLY A 581 3.94 -3.98 -6.39
N VAL A 582 4.52 -3.51 -5.27
CA VAL A 582 5.50 -4.28 -4.47
C VAL A 582 5.00 -4.60 -3.05
N GLN A 583 4.24 -3.70 -2.41
CA GLN A 583 3.52 -3.87 -1.13
C GLN A 583 2.64 -2.61 -0.94
N PRO A 584 1.51 -2.62 -0.21
CA PRO A 584 0.77 -1.44 0.14
C PRO A 584 1.57 -0.81 1.28
N TRP A 585 1.70 0.49 1.21
CA TRP A 585 2.18 1.25 2.32
C TRP A 585 1.44 2.55 2.29
N MET A 586 1.29 3.14 3.46
CA MET A 586 0.82 4.51 3.52
C MET A 586 1.98 5.44 3.23
N ALA A 587 1.74 6.43 2.38
CA ALA A 587 2.70 7.52 2.19
C ALA A 587 2.01 8.86 2.05
N ASP A 588 2.74 9.93 2.35
CA ASP A 588 2.28 11.31 2.21
C ASP A 588 2.18 11.69 0.72
N ASP A 589 0.97 11.78 0.17
CA ASP A 589 0.74 12.10 -1.24
C ASP A 589 1.18 13.55 -1.57
N LEU A 590 1.07 14.46 -0.58
CA LEU A 590 1.49 15.86 -0.68
C LEU A 590 3.01 16.00 -0.78
N ASP A 591 3.77 14.96 -0.42
CA ASP A 591 5.22 14.87 -0.59
C ASP A 591 5.61 13.87 -1.69
N ASN A 592 4.75 13.67 -2.69
CA ASN A 592 4.96 12.72 -3.80
C ASN A 592 5.32 11.31 -3.31
N ASN A 593 4.64 10.83 -2.26
CA ASN A 593 4.83 9.52 -1.65
C ASN A 593 6.26 9.25 -1.10
N GLN A 594 7.07 10.29 -0.87
CA GLN A 594 8.43 10.12 -0.34
C GLN A 594 8.42 9.71 1.14
N ARG A 595 7.43 10.15 1.92
CA ARG A 595 7.29 9.83 3.34
C ARG A 595 6.45 8.57 3.51
N ARG A 596 7.12 7.42 3.46
CA ARG A 596 6.50 6.11 3.67
C ARG A 596 6.37 5.78 5.16
N LEU A 597 5.21 5.30 5.56
CA LEU A 597 4.95 4.74 6.89
C LEU A 597 5.34 3.26 6.97
N THR A 598 5.79 2.88 8.16
CA THR A 598 6.05 1.50 8.56
C THR A 598 5.64 1.33 10.02
N ARG A 599 5.79 0.13 10.60
CA ARG A 599 5.56 -0.10 12.03
C ARG A 599 6.57 0.59 12.96
N GLU A 600 7.63 1.15 12.39
CA GLU A 600 8.62 1.96 13.10
C GLU A 600 8.18 3.42 13.08
N PHE A 601 7.98 4.00 14.26
CA PHE A 601 7.70 5.43 14.39
C PHE A 601 8.84 6.25 13.79
N ALA A 602 8.47 7.15 12.86
CA ALA A 602 9.39 8.04 12.18
C ALA A 602 8.93 9.50 12.31
N ASP A 603 9.89 10.39 12.53
CA ASP A 603 9.66 11.83 12.64
C ASP A 603 9.49 12.48 11.26
N PHE A 604 8.36 13.13 11.04
CA PHE A 604 8.13 14.00 9.89
C PHE A 604 7.93 15.45 10.34
N THR A 605 8.69 16.37 9.73
CA THR A 605 8.68 17.80 10.08
C THR A 605 8.06 18.62 8.95
N TYR A 606 7.08 19.45 9.31
CA TYR A 606 6.29 20.29 8.43
C TYR A 606 6.50 21.77 8.75
N ASN A 607 6.47 22.60 7.71
CA ASN A 607 6.51 24.05 7.86
C ASN A 607 5.14 24.58 8.27
N VAL A 608 5.09 25.40 9.33
CA VAL A 608 3.87 26.14 9.69
C VAL A 608 3.95 27.54 9.06
N PRO A 609 2.85 28.09 8.51
CA PRO A 609 2.84 29.44 7.95
C PRO A 609 3.36 30.48 8.94
N ALA A 610 4.20 31.41 8.46
CA ALA A 610 4.77 32.47 9.30
C ALA A 610 3.71 33.45 9.86
N THR A 611 2.49 33.42 9.33
CA THR A 611 1.33 34.18 9.79
C THR A 611 0.56 33.51 10.93
N ALA A 612 0.92 32.28 11.32
CA ALA A 612 0.25 31.56 12.39
C ALA A 612 0.41 32.29 13.73
N THR A 613 -0.66 32.37 14.50
CA THR A 613 -0.64 32.97 15.85
C THR A 613 -1.19 32.06 16.93
N ASP A 614 -2.23 31.29 16.61
CA ASP A 614 -2.94 30.41 17.55
C ASP A 614 -3.14 29.06 16.87
N LEU A 615 -2.10 28.23 16.94
CA LEU A 615 -1.99 27.01 16.16
C LEU A 615 -2.78 25.89 16.84
N ILE A 616 -3.75 25.33 16.12
CA ILE A 616 -4.40 24.06 16.48
C ILE A 616 -3.91 23.00 15.50
N VAL A 617 -3.55 21.83 16.03
CA VAL A 617 -3.18 20.65 15.24
C VAL A 617 -4.29 19.64 15.38
N GLU A 618 -4.74 19.07 14.26
CA GLU A 618 -5.80 18.07 14.20
C GLU A 618 -5.33 16.87 13.38
N PHE A 619 -5.56 15.69 13.94
CA PHE A 619 -5.40 14.41 13.26
C PHE A 619 -6.77 13.93 12.82
N VAL A 620 -6.92 13.58 11.54
CA VAL A 620 -8.14 13.01 10.99
C VAL A 620 -7.79 11.66 10.40
N ALA A 621 -8.41 10.60 10.87
CA ALA A 621 -8.03 9.24 10.49
C ALA A 621 -9.23 8.35 10.16
N GLY A 622 -8.99 7.41 9.25
CA GLY A 622 -9.89 6.33 8.88
C GLY A 622 -9.10 5.05 8.60
N SER A 623 -9.75 3.91 8.86
CA SER A 623 -9.33 2.59 8.39
C SER A 623 -10.51 1.63 8.39
N SER A 624 -10.40 0.57 7.61
CA SER A 624 -11.46 -0.35 7.24
C SER A 624 -11.39 -1.70 7.93
N TRP A 625 -10.23 -2.14 8.43
CA TRP A 625 -10.05 -3.43 9.08
C TRP A 625 -9.19 -3.36 10.34
N TRP A 626 -9.33 -4.38 11.19
CA TRP A 626 -8.62 -4.49 12.48
C TRP A 626 -7.10 -4.58 12.35
N ASN A 627 -6.60 -5.04 11.20
CA ASN A 627 -5.19 -5.20 10.86
C ASN A 627 -4.60 -3.93 10.18
N GLU A 628 -5.45 -3.01 9.69
CA GLU A 628 -5.08 -1.69 9.15
C GLU A 628 -4.95 -0.67 10.29
N ILE A 629 -3.72 -0.54 10.78
CA ILE A 629 -3.43 0.23 11.97
C ILE A 629 -2.64 1.48 11.63
N LEU A 630 -3.12 2.63 12.11
CA LEU A 630 -2.46 3.93 12.02
C LEU A 630 -2.14 4.44 13.43
N ALA A 631 -0.97 5.03 13.60
CA ALA A 631 -0.55 5.54 14.90
C ALA A 631 0.29 6.82 14.78
N PHE A 632 0.13 7.71 15.76
CA PHE A 632 0.91 8.93 15.88
C PHE A 632 1.31 9.18 17.34
N ASP A 633 2.48 9.79 17.50
CA ASP A 633 3.13 10.05 18.78
C ASP A 633 4.00 11.31 18.70
N ASN A 634 4.47 11.78 19.85
CA ASN A 634 5.52 12.79 20.01
C ASN A 634 5.37 14.04 19.13
N VAL A 635 4.18 14.65 19.17
CA VAL A 635 3.85 15.87 18.46
C VAL A 635 4.61 17.03 19.08
N ARG A 636 5.51 17.66 18.33
CA ARG A 636 6.36 18.77 18.77
C ARG A 636 6.11 20.01 17.90
N ILE A 637 5.83 21.13 18.55
CA ILE A 637 5.83 22.45 17.90
C ILE A 637 7.10 23.17 18.33
N THR A 638 7.87 23.60 17.37
CA THR A 638 9.15 24.28 17.59
C THR A 638 9.24 25.58 16.83
N ALA A 639 10.11 26.50 17.26
CA ALA A 639 10.42 27.73 16.55
C ALA A 639 11.91 28.04 16.54
N GLY A 640 12.31 28.84 15.55
CA GLY A 640 13.69 29.23 15.31
C GLY A 640 14.46 28.19 14.50
N SER A 641 15.63 28.60 14.02
CA SER A 641 16.46 27.75 13.18
C SER A 641 16.97 26.54 13.95
N LYS A 642 16.78 25.35 13.39
CA LYS A 642 17.45 24.12 13.86
C LYS A 642 18.96 24.36 13.84
N ALA A 643 19.62 24.25 14.99
CA ALA A 643 21.07 24.42 15.06
C ALA A 643 21.75 23.46 14.06
N ILE A 644 22.66 23.99 13.24
CA ILE A 644 23.46 23.15 12.34
C ILE A 644 24.36 22.31 13.24
N GLU A 645 24.03 21.03 13.36
CA GLU A 645 24.82 20.08 14.13
C GLU A 645 26.26 20.05 13.60
N ALA A 646 27.22 20.23 14.50
CA ALA A 646 28.61 20.12 14.14
C ALA A 646 28.95 18.67 13.78
N LYS A 647 29.25 18.41 12.50
CA LYS A 647 29.60 17.07 12.02
C LYS A 647 30.99 17.04 11.45
N PHE A 648 31.83 16.13 11.95
CA PHE A 648 33.10 15.85 11.30
C PHE A 648 32.85 15.30 9.89
N LYS A 649 33.61 15.80 8.93
CA LYS A 649 33.79 15.14 7.64
C LYS A 649 34.75 13.97 7.81
N THR A 650 34.83 13.11 6.80
CA THR A 650 35.81 12.03 6.74
C THR A 650 37.23 12.57 6.98
N PRO A 651 37.94 12.09 8.02
CA PRO A 651 39.33 12.50 8.26
C PRO A 651 40.22 12.20 7.05
N ARG A 652 41.13 13.11 6.73
CA ARG A 652 42.08 12.91 5.62
C ARG A 652 43.47 12.63 6.17
N LEU A 653 44.09 11.56 5.68
CA LEU A 653 45.46 11.19 6.04
C LEU A 653 46.44 11.67 4.97
N GLN A 654 47.48 12.40 5.39
CA GLN A 654 48.59 12.79 4.53
C GLN A 654 49.90 12.65 5.29
N GLY A 655 50.66 11.59 4.99
CA GLY A 655 51.87 11.26 5.76
C GLY A 655 51.54 10.88 7.21
N ASP A 656 52.16 11.57 8.16
CA ASP A 656 51.94 11.45 9.60
C ASP A 656 50.88 12.44 10.13
N LYS A 657 50.12 13.08 9.24
CA LYS A 657 49.08 14.06 9.62
C LYS A 657 47.68 13.54 9.35
N VAL A 658 46.79 13.79 10.30
CA VAL A 658 45.33 13.67 10.15
C VAL A 658 44.74 15.07 10.06
N THR A 659 44.00 15.34 8.98
CA THR A 659 43.18 16.54 8.86
C THR A 659 41.76 16.23 9.28
N LEU A 660 41.28 16.94 10.31
CA LEU A 660 39.91 16.90 10.78
C LEU A 660 39.18 18.13 10.27
N GLU A 661 38.15 17.92 9.45
CA GLU A 661 37.25 18.98 9.01
C GLU A 661 35.87 18.75 9.61
N TRP A 662 35.11 19.81 9.81
CA TRP A 662 33.73 19.71 10.24
C TRP A 662 32.87 20.79 9.62
N THR A 663 31.57 20.53 9.56
CA THR A 663 30.52 21.50 9.25
C THR A 663 29.92 22.05 10.54
N GLY A 664 29.19 23.17 10.47
CA GLY A 664 28.62 23.85 11.64
C GLY A 664 29.63 24.76 12.36
N SER A 665 29.16 25.53 13.34
CA SER A 665 30.03 26.30 14.26
C SER A 665 30.60 25.39 15.35
N GLY A 666 31.62 25.85 16.09
CA GLY A 666 32.14 25.15 17.28
C GLY A 666 33.66 25.11 17.37
N LEU A 667 34.18 25.02 18.59
CA LEU A 667 35.59 24.90 18.93
C LEU A 667 36.00 23.43 18.95
N LEU A 668 37.06 23.08 18.23
CA LEU A 668 37.65 21.75 18.39
C LEU A 668 38.20 21.62 19.82
N GLN A 669 37.89 20.51 20.48
CA GLN A 669 38.52 20.10 21.73
C GLN A 669 39.25 18.77 21.54
N ARG A 670 40.29 18.56 22.35
CA ARG A 670 41.03 17.30 22.41
C ARG A 670 41.07 16.74 23.83
N SER A 671 41.12 15.41 23.93
CA SER A 671 41.30 14.68 25.18
C SER A 671 42.18 13.46 24.97
N THR A 672 42.95 13.04 25.97
CA THR A 672 43.70 11.78 25.96
C THR A 672 43.00 10.67 26.77
N ASN A 673 41.93 11.00 27.49
CA ASN A 673 41.27 10.09 28.43
C ASN A 673 39.73 10.14 28.39
N LEU A 674 39.15 10.85 27.42
CA LEU A 674 37.70 11.12 27.26
C LEU A 674 37.04 11.91 28.40
N LYS A 675 37.77 12.22 29.47
CA LYS A 675 37.27 12.92 30.66
C LYS A 675 37.65 14.40 30.66
N ASP A 676 38.93 14.69 30.41
CA ASP A 676 39.48 16.03 30.48
C ASP A 676 39.66 16.56 29.05
N TRP A 677 38.92 17.62 28.73
CA TRP A 677 38.89 18.21 27.39
C TRP A 677 39.53 19.58 27.38
N THR A 678 40.45 19.80 26.44
CA THR A 678 41.13 21.09 26.25
C THR A 678 40.77 21.67 24.90
N ASP A 679 40.43 22.96 24.88
CA ASP A 679 40.18 23.70 23.65
C ASP A 679 41.45 23.73 22.81
N VAL A 680 41.34 23.33 21.55
CA VAL A 680 42.48 23.38 20.63
C VAL A 680 42.50 24.77 19.99
N THR A 681 43.38 25.63 20.50
CA THR A 681 43.48 27.05 20.10
C THR A 681 43.68 27.25 18.60
N GLY A 682 42.96 28.22 18.02
CA GLY A 682 43.04 28.58 16.60
C GLY A 682 42.26 27.69 15.64
N ALA A 683 41.47 26.72 16.13
CA ALA A 683 40.66 25.83 15.30
C ALA A 683 39.23 26.34 15.16
N THR A 684 38.92 27.02 14.05
CA THR A 684 37.56 27.48 13.72
C THR A 684 36.93 26.67 12.57
N SER A 685 37.75 26.09 11.68
CA SER A 685 37.38 25.05 10.71
C SER A 685 38.66 24.40 10.17
N GLY A 686 38.67 23.07 9.99
CA GLY A 686 39.80 22.34 9.40
C GLY A 686 41.08 22.39 10.24
N ARG A 687 41.45 21.27 10.88
CA ARG A 687 42.67 21.18 11.70
C ARG A 687 43.53 20.00 11.32
N GLU A 688 44.80 20.26 11.02
CA GLU A 688 45.84 19.24 10.95
C GLU A 688 46.33 18.87 12.36
N VAL A 689 46.45 17.57 12.58
CA VAL A 689 47.02 16.96 13.77
C VAL A 689 48.12 16.01 13.32
N THR A 690 49.33 16.17 13.86
CA THR A 690 50.40 15.18 13.70
C THR A 690 50.14 13.99 14.61
N VAL A 691 50.08 12.79 14.04
CA VAL A 691 49.90 11.54 14.77
C VAL A 691 51.26 11.00 15.16
N VAL A 692 51.55 10.98 16.46
CA VAL A 692 52.73 10.30 16.99
C VAL A 692 52.38 8.83 17.23
N PRO A 693 53.22 7.87 16.81
CA PRO A 693 52.97 6.45 17.07
C PRO A 693 52.81 6.17 18.57
N GLY A 694 51.65 5.66 18.98
CA GLY A 694 51.32 5.32 20.37
C GLY A 694 50.43 6.33 21.09
N ASP A 695 50.14 7.49 20.49
CA ASP A 695 49.23 8.47 21.07
C ASP A 695 47.75 8.09 20.81
N HIS A 696 46.96 8.12 21.88
CA HIS A 696 45.50 8.02 21.83
C HIS A 696 44.91 9.40 22.14
N VAL A 697 44.57 10.15 21.09
CA VAL A 697 43.93 11.47 21.24
C VAL A 697 42.54 11.42 20.62
N PHE A 698 41.55 11.80 21.41
CA PHE A 698 40.16 11.96 21.02
C PHE A 698 39.89 13.42 20.67
N TYR A 699 39.06 13.62 19.65
CA TYR A 699 38.62 14.94 19.23
C TYR A 699 37.11 15.03 19.30
N ARG A 700 36.60 16.17 19.74
CA ARG A 700 35.18 16.53 19.67
C ARG A 700 35.04 17.98 19.26
N ILE A 701 33.86 18.36 18.82
CA ILE A 701 33.51 19.76 18.57
C ILE A 701 32.69 20.22 19.76
N LYS A 702 33.17 21.24 20.48
CA LYS A 702 32.44 21.97 21.50
C LYS A 702 31.76 23.14 20.82
N GLN A 703 30.46 23.02 20.58
CA GLN A 703 29.65 24.16 20.17
C GLN A 703 29.45 25.14 21.33
#